data_AF-A0A6A5BR70-F1
#
_entry.id   AF-A0A6A5BR70-F1
#
_cell.length_a   1.000
_cell.length_b   1.000
_cell.length_c   1.000
_cell.angle_alpha   90.00
_cell.angle_beta   90.00
_cell.angle_gamma   90.00
#
_symmetry.space_group_name_H-M   'P 1'
#
loop_
_entity.id
_entity.type
_entity.pdbx_description
1 polymer ?
#
loop_
_entity_poly.entity_id
_entity_poly.type
_entity_poly.pdbx_seq_one_letter_code
_entity_poly.pdbx_strand_id
1 'polypeptide(L)'
;MSRKLISQFKVFSALVGREKNSTTASSSSKPMVSTCSTILIAGQLFKPLKPIMDETSKIIWLCENDRHEFTVIKIIHVEELDQYESGEANEELLELYKKIFTSHVLHIRTEIIGNEIVVISPYYGENLQEYRDRLRERFVHDGENVVPEASTVLQIIHQCSVALKSLHDRYLIHRDVKQTNIFITDSNGYVNVVVGDMDMVKNVVEVNDEDLEKLREKLGSNSSLFNRSTESIGTPGFIAPELIYEEKFCAKSDIWSLGMTMLMFIFNKQETLDISKKDPRKINDQYLELLFSSHQHLDDQDTWNDIHHLLRKMLDNNTEERYDADDIITFIFSENYTQHSTSTLFSGYLFLRDSFRNNHKISLMAIEKNGSMLSAAPPEFKESKEVVLKAVTANPTSLQYAAERFKNDKDVLMAAIGSENGWMLQMASKDLCNDFQLVLCAVEKTGWALQFTSEELRSNRQIVEAAVRNYPLSLSFASQELQQELKDLVSQYDPLQNLIEQRNALQTDDHRPESWYFNKQEVFDWAQSPNVDAEIIRNIFSKYYFDLEIMVELIKKIHYSTSLSIEEKQDLLRLAPHEKEFWIQMVQNDVVTFQYVPEKLRNDRTLALIAVINYGNNLEFVSQELKKDKEIVLQSLRSNFGAFMFASPECRNDFEIASTAVGSYGLLLQHCSEELQNNRDLVLNAVRKDARAIYFTSPQLHMDKEIVLTALSKGLDYLPPELANDMEFIEKAVQTNGLILQYVSHDIQEKQKEITKTAVKQCGLAIQYAPLSMRENKSLALIAVENNGQALQFLSEDLRNDEEICMKAVRNDGDALQFCSSILQNRKDIVMTAVTSTPKVLRYCPEEFRNDYEVVLQAVKVDGMLLEYASQELQNNSDIVHAAAKSNGYSLKYVTKEEVKCDREILMDAAASNRFTLTLIPSSCTFYKYDREFMLYVVTRNGLVLEYATPDLQDDFEIALAAVKESVHAFEYVSKRLKGDREFIWHAVSMTRSIAFCGASEDLRKDKELVLQAVKFNGNALQYALNDLRNDFEVVLESVKEFGFALRFASPEMRNNKQIVLEAVKRTGEALQYASKSLRHDKEIILEALKETRKAVNFIPHSLLSNLHDYLQECSVDHESRISLEVQKLT
;
A
#
# COMPACT_ATOMS: atom_id res chain seq x y z
N MET A 1 -26.77 -11.91 -51.03
CA MET A 1 -26.81 -12.89 -49.93
C MET A 1 -27.80 -12.40 -48.86
N SER A 2 -29.06 -12.06 -49.15
CA SER A 2 -30.21 -12.84 -49.63
C SER A 2 -30.69 -13.94 -48.67
N ARG A 3 -31.63 -13.56 -47.79
CA ARG A 3 -32.75 -14.35 -47.23
C ARG A 3 -32.50 -15.73 -46.59
N LYS A 4 -31.30 -16.31 -46.68
CA LYS A 4 -30.90 -17.57 -46.02
C LYS A 4 -30.31 -17.37 -44.62
N LEU A 5 -29.81 -16.17 -44.29
CA LEU A 5 -29.30 -15.85 -42.95
C LEU A 5 -30.40 -15.62 -41.90
N ILE A 6 -31.65 -15.43 -42.31
CA ILE A 6 -32.77 -15.22 -41.37
C ILE A 6 -33.24 -16.55 -40.74
N SER A 7 -32.85 -17.70 -41.31
CA SER A 7 -33.25 -19.03 -40.80
C SER A 7 -32.46 -19.56 -39.60
N GLN A 8 -31.47 -18.81 -39.09
CA GLN A 8 -30.66 -19.19 -37.92
C GLN A 8 -30.95 -18.37 -36.65
N PHE A 9 -31.95 -17.49 -36.66
CA PHE A 9 -32.34 -16.75 -35.45
C PHE A 9 -33.37 -17.55 -34.66
N LYS A 10 -32.89 -18.47 -33.80
CA LYS A 10 -33.68 -18.96 -32.67
C LYS A 10 -33.59 -17.93 -31.56
N VAL A 11 -34.74 -17.49 -31.07
CA VAL A 11 -34.88 -16.66 -29.87
C VAL A 11 -34.25 -17.41 -28.69
N PHE A 12 -33.53 -16.70 -27.82
CA PHE A 12 -32.66 -17.26 -26.77
C PHE A 12 -33.41 -18.25 -25.86
N SER A 13 -34.70 -18.03 -25.62
CA SER A 13 -35.58 -18.95 -24.87
C SER A 13 -35.81 -20.32 -25.50
N ALA A 14 -35.79 -20.42 -26.84
CA ALA A 14 -35.92 -21.69 -27.55
C ALA A 14 -34.67 -22.58 -27.43
N LEU A 15 -33.54 -22.01 -27.00
CA LEU A 15 -32.29 -22.73 -26.73
C LEU A 15 -32.15 -23.17 -25.27
N VAL A 16 -32.88 -22.53 -24.33
CA VAL A 16 -32.82 -22.82 -22.89
C VAL A 16 -33.93 -23.79 -22.41
N GLY A 17 -34.89 -24.13 -23.26
CA GLY A 17 -35.76 -25.30 -23.05
C GLY A 17 -37.01 -25.08 -22.19
N ARG A 18 -37.94 -24.24 -22.66
CA ARG A 18 -39.35 -24.29 -22.24
C ARG A 18 -40.27 -24.49 -23.45
N GLU A 19 -40.50 -25.74 -23.84
CA GLU A 19 -41.71 -26.07 -24.62
C GLU A 19 -42.87 -26.24 -23.63
N LYS A 20 -43.89 -25.37 -23.74
CA LYS A 20 -45.21 -25.60 -23.17
C LYS A 20 -45.78 -26.87 -23.80
N ASN A 21 -45.79 -28.01 -23.10
CA ASN A 21 -46.57 -29.17 -23.51
C ASN A 21 -47.67 -29.53 -22.50
N SER A 22 -48.87 -29.58 -23.07
CA SER A 22 -50.13 -30.06 -22.54
C SER A 22 -50.04 -31.41 -21.84
N THR A 23 -50.59 -31.46 -20.62
CA THR A 23 -51.27 -32.60 -19.97
C THR A 23 -50.99 -34.00 -20.50
N THR A 24 -50.03 -34.71 -19.91
CA THR A 24 -50.18 -35.97 -19.13
C THR A 24 -48.83 -36.69 -18.97
N ALA A 25 -48.64 -37.28 -17.77
CA ALA A 25 -47.61 -38.27 -17.35
C ALA A 25 -46.26 -37.79 -16.74
N SER A 26 -46.21 -37.93 -15.42
CA SER A 26 -45.13 -38.32 -14.48
C SER A 26 -43.63 -38.10 -14.74
N SER A 27 -43.02 -37.52 -13.69
CA SER A 27 -41.65 -37.68 -13.12
C SER A 27 -40.41 -37.19 -13.88
N SER A 28 -39.79 -36.18 -13.26
CA SER A 28 -38.35 -35.88 -13.20
C SER A 28 -37.54 -35.92 -14.50
N SER A 29 -37.44 -34.76 -15.16
CA SER A 29 -36.35 -34.45 -16.08
C SER A 29 -35.96 -32.98 -15.92
N LYS A 30 -34.74 -32.72 -15.43
CA LYS A 30 -34.08 -31.42 -15.56
C LYS A 30 -33.92 -31.09 -17.06
N PRO A 31 -34.07 -29.83 -17.51
CA PRO A 31 -33.88 -29.50 -18.91
C PRO A 31 -32.41 -29.76 -19.31
N MET A 32 -32.22 -30.56 -20.38
CA MET A 32 -30.93 -30.71 -21.07
C MET A 32 -30.65 -29.41 -21.85
N VAL A 33 -29.64 -28.64 -21.46
CA VAL A 33 -29.06 -27.62 -22.35
C VAL A 33 -28.08 -28.34 -23.28
N SER A 34 -28.54 -28.67 -24.48
CA SER A 34 -27.69 -29.11 -25.58
C SER A 34 -26.77 -27.99 -26.01
N THR A 35 -25.48 -28.29 -26.21
CA THR A 35 -24.46 -27.54 -27.00
C THR A 35 -25.01 -26.31 -27.74
N CYS A 36 -24.89 -25.11 -27.17
CA CYS A 36 -25.39 -23.90 -27.81
C CYS A 36 -24.26 -23.11 -28.48
N SER A 37 -24.35 -23.08 -29.81
CA SER A 37 -23.68 -22.18 -30.75
C SER A 37 -23.78 -20.71 -30.31
N THR A 38 -22.70 -19.96 -30.55
CA THR A 38 -22.57 -18.52 -30.36
C THR A 38 -23.82 -17.75 -30.83
N ILE A 39 -24.25 -16.79 -30.02
CA ILE A 39 -25.51 -16.08 -30.17
C ILE A 39 -25.24 -14.68 -30.72
N LEU A 40 -25.87 -14.32 -31.83
CA LEU A 40 -25.70 -13.00 -32.46
C LEU A 40 -26.78 -12.05 -31.95
N ILE A 41 -26.40 -11.05 -31.14
CA ILE A 41 -27.30 -9.99 -30.67
C ILE A 41 -26.80 -8.65 -31.23
N ALA A 42 -27.65 -8.02 -32.05
CA ALA A 42 -27.42 -6.70 -32.63
C ALA A 42 -26.01 -6.51 -33.27
N GLY A 43 -25.60 -7.52 -34.03
CA GLY A 43 -24.35 -7.55 -34.79
C GLY A 43 -23.12 -8.07 -34.02
N GLN A 44 -23.26 -8.37 -32.73
CA GLN A 44 -22.18 -8.86 -31.87
C GLN A 44 -22.43 -10.31 -31.45
N LEU A 45 -21.38 -11.14 -31.48
CA LEU A 45 -21.46 -12.55 -31.10
C LEU A 45 -21.18 -12.71 -29.59
N PHE A 46 -22.04 -13.48 -28.92
CA PHE A 46 -21.94 -13.80 -27.51
C PHE A 46 -21.92 -15.31 -27.32
N LYS A 47 -20.89 -15.82 -26.65
CA LYS A 47 -20.75 -17.21 -26.27
C LYS A 47 -21.22 -17.36 -24.81
N PRO A 48 -22.36 -18.04 -24.54
CA PRO A 48 -22.78 -18.27 -23.17
C PRO A 48 -21.76 -19.15 -22.43
N LEU A 49 -21.35 -18.73 -21.24
CA LEU A 49 -20.37 -19.41 -20.40
C LEU A 49 -21.04 -20.15 -19.25
N LYS A 50 -21.79 -19.43 -18.41
CA LYS A 50 -22.54 -20.00 -17.27
C LYS A 50 -23.79 -19.20 -16.94
N PRO A 51 -24.89 -19.83 -16.48
CA PRO A 51 -25.99 -19.09 -15.88
C PRO A 51 -25.53 -18.48 -14.55
N ILE A 52 -25.86 -17.21 -14.32
CA ILE A 52 -25.69 -16.53 -13.04
C ILE A 52 -26.96 -16.70 -12.19
N MET A 53 -28.14 -16.66 -12.82
CA MET A 53 -29.43 -16.85 -12.16
C MET A 53 -30.47 -17.39 -13.14
N ASP A 54 -31.29 -18.34 -12.70
CA ASP A 54 -32.37 -18.98 -13.47
C ASP A 54 -33.64 -19.00 -12.61
N GLU A 55 -34.33 -17.85 -12.55
CA GLU A 55 -35.64 -17.74 -11.91
C GLU A 55 -36.75 -17.88 -12.94
N THR A 56 -37.98 -18.17 -12.48
CA THR A 56 -39.09 -18.54 -13.37
C THR A 56 -39.44 -17.51 -14.44
N SER A 57 -39.07 -16.24 -14.24
CA SER A 57 -39.41 -15.08 -15.09
C SER A 57 -38.20 -14.27 -15.59
N LYS A 58 -36.95 -14.58 -15.17
CA LYS A 58 -35.74 -13.84 -15.54
C LYS A 58 -34.55 -14.79 -15.69
N ILE A 59 -33.85 -14.71 -16.81
CA ILE A 59 -32.67 -15.53 -17.09
C ILE A 59 -31.44 -14.63 -17.18
N ILE A 60 -30.43 -14.86 -16.34
CA ILE A 60 -29.17 -14.10 -16.33
C ILE A 60 -28.01 -15.03 -16.66
N TRP A 61 -27.22 -14.69 -17.67
CA TRP A 61 -26.08 -15.46 -18.17
C TRP A 61 -24.80 -14.64 -18.17
N LEU A 62 -23.71 -15.26 -17.73
CA LEU A 62 -22.38 -14.80 -18.07
C LEU A 62 -22.05 -15.31 -19.48
N CYS A 63 -21.61 -14.39 -20.32
CA CYS A 63 -21.24 -14.63 -21.71
C CYS A 63 -19.86 -14.02 -21.99
N GLU A 64 -19.20 -14.53 -23.01
CA GLU A 64 -17.99 -13.96 -23.59
C GLU A 64 -18.36 -13.36 -24.94
N ASN A 65 -18.06 -12.08 -25.15
CA ASN A 65 -18.31 -11.45 -26.46
C ASN A 65 -17.20 -11.79 -27.48
N ASP A 66 -17.36 -11.35 -28.72
CA ASP A 66 -16.39 -11.51 -29.82
C ASP A 66 -15.03 -10.84 -29.58
N ARG A 67 -14.92 -9.99 -28.56
CA ARG A 67 -13.66 -9.34 -28.13
C ARG A 67 -13.03 -10.03 -26.93
N HIS A 68 -13.54 -11.20 -26.52
CA HIS A 68 -13.12 -11.92 -25.31
C HIS A 68 -13.39 -11.18 -23.99
N GLU A 69 -14.36 -10.26 -23.98
CA GLU A 69 -14.77 -9.55 -22.76
C GLU A 69 -15.94 -10.27 -22.09
N PHE A 70 -15.85 -10.42 -20.77
CA PHE A 70 -16.93 -11.00 -19.97
C PHE A 70 -18.11 -10.03 -19.86
N THR A 71 -19.28 -10.51 -20.28
CA THR A 71 -20.51 -9.74 -20.39
C THR A 71 -21.65 -10.50 -19.71
N VAL A 72 -22.51 -9.80 -18.99
CA VAL A 72 -23.74 -10.35 -18.43
C VAL A 72 -24.89 -10.08 -19.39
N ILE A 73 -25.65 -11.12 -19.74
CA ILE A 73 -26.86 -11.04 -20.57
C ILE A 73 -28.05 -11.44 -19.72
N LYS A 74 -29.01 -10.54 -19.57
CA LYS A 74 -30.26 -10.74 -18.86
C LYS A 74 -31.43 -10.69 -19.85
N ILE A 75 -32.36 -11.62 -19.73
CA ILE A 75 -33.49 -11.78 -20.65
C ILE A 75 -34.79 -11.68 -19.88
N ILE A 76 -35.68 -10.82 -20.37
CA ILE A 76 -36.97 -10.51 -19.78
C ILE A 76 -38.06 -10.81 -20.82
N HIS A 77 -39.03 -11.64 -20.47
CA HIS A 77 -40.14 -12.00 -21.36
C HIS A 77 -41.26 -10.96 -21.31
N VAL A 78 -41.66 -10.42 -22.46
CA VAL A 78 -42.67 -9.34 -22.57
C VAL A 78 -44.09 -9.84 -22.22
N GLU A 79 -44.35 -11.13 -22.42
CA GLU A 79 -45.63 -11.79 -22.10
C GLU A 79 -45.96 -11.86 -20.59
N GLU A 80 -44.98 -11.66 -19.71
CA GLU A 80 -45.13 -11.70 -18.23
C GLU A 80 -45.08 -10.30 -17.58
N LEU A 81 -44.97 -9.22 -18.37
CA LEU A 81 -45.24 -7.85 -17.91
C LEU A 81 -46.76 -7.65 -17.89
N ASP A 82 -47.40 -7.99 -16.77
CA ASP A 82 -48.86 -8.09 -16.67
C ASP A 82 -49.60 -6.75 -16.98
N GLN A 83 -50.42 -6.80 -18.04
CA GLN A 83 -51.71 -6.13 -18.31
C GLN A 83 -51.94 -4.61 -18.06
N TYR A 84 -51.01 -3.81 -17.56
CA TYR A 84 -51.35 -2.42 -17.14
C TYR A 84 -50.50 -1.26 -17.64
N GLU A 85 -49.44 -1.47 -18.44
CA GLU A 85 -48.70 -0.35 -19.04
C GLU A 85 -48.69 -0.48 -20.57
N SER A 86 -49.14 0.59 -21.25
CA SER A 86 -49.22 0.67 -22.71
C SER A 86 -47.84 0.42 -23.33
N GLY A 87 -47.80 -0.16 -24.54
CA GLY A 87 -46.55 -0.41 -25.26
C GLY A 87 -45.63 0.82 -25.44
N GLU A 88 -46.16 2.03 -25.26
CA GLU A 88 -45.40 3.29 -25.24
C GLU A 88 -44.50 3.45 -24.00
N ALA A 89 -44.90 2.96 -22.82
CA ALA A 89 -44.11 3.11 -21.58
C ALA A 89 -42.83 2.26 -21.60
N ASN A 90 -42.87 1.09 -22.25
CA ASN A 90 -41.71 0.22 -22.41
C ASN A 90 -40.67 0.80 -23.38
N GLU A 91 -41.11 1.44 -24.48
CA GLU A 91 -40.21 2.14 -25.41
C GLU A 91 -39.55 3.36 -24.75
N GLU A 92 -40.28 4.15 -23.95
CA GLU A 92 -39.71 5.27 -23.19
C GLU A 92 -38.67 4.82 -22.15
N LEU A 93 -38.94 3.75 -21.39
CA LEU A 93 -38.01 3.20 -20.40
C LEU A 93 -36.72 2.69 -21.06
N LEU A 94 -36.85 2.00 -22.20
CA LEU A 94 -35.75 1.51 -23.03
C LEU A 94 -34.91 2.65 -23.65
N GLU A 95 -35.55 3.74 -24.06
CA GLU A 95 -34.85 4.92 -24.57
C GLU A 95 -34.14 5.69 -23.44
N LEU A 96 -34.70 5.66 -22.23
CA LEU A 96 -34.12 6.27 -21.04
C LEU A 96 -32.89 5.51 -20.55
N TYR A 97 -32.91 4.16 -20.54
CA TYR A 97 -31.74 3.33 -20.22
C TYR A 97 -30.56 3.60 -21.16
N LYS A 98 -30.82 3.88 -22.44
CA LYS A 98 -29.79 4.27 -23.43
C LYS A 98 -29.18 5.65 -23.18
N LYS A 99 -29.80 6.50 -22.36
CA LYS A 99 -29.40 7.90 -22.11
C LYS A 99 -28.69 8.11 -20.76
N ILE A 100 -28.63 7.08 -19.90
CA ILE A 100 -27.94 7.15 -18.59
C ILE A 100 -26.48 6.74 -18.76
N PHE A 101 -25.59 7.73 -18.95
CA PHE A 101 -24.14 7.52 -18.96
C PHE A 101 -23.49 8.13 -17.71
N THR A 102 -23.22 7.31 -16.69
CA THR A 102 -22.36 7.71 -15.56
C THR A 102 -21.46 6.55 -15.16
N SER A 103 -20.27 6.84 -14.63
CA SER A 103 -19.25 5.83 -14.32
C SER A 103 -19.61 4.86 -13.18
N HIS A 104 -20.67 5.14 -12.40
CA HIS A 104 -21.05 4.37 -11.20
C HIS A 104 -22.46 3.74 -11.31
N VAL A 105 -23.11 3.85 -12.48
CA VAL A 105 -24.35 3.13 -12.80
C VAL A 105 -24.00 2.06 -13.83
N LEU A 106 -24.48 0.83 -13.62
CA LEU A 106 -24.18 -0.28 -14.52
C LEU A 106 -24.63 0.05 -15.95
N HIS A 107 -23.67 0.22 -16.86
CA HIS A 107 -23.97 0.48 -18.25
C HIS A 107 -24.64 -0.74 -18.87
N ILE A 108 -25.86 -0.55 -19.36
CA ILE A 108 -26.64 -1.59 -20.01
C ILE A 108 -26.96 -1.21 -21.45
N ARG A 109 -26.74 -2.16 -22.36
CA ARG A 109 -27.25 -2.12 -23.72
C ARG A 109 -28.49 -3.00 -23.79
N THR A 110 -29.59 -2.45 -24.27
CA THR A 110 -30.86 -3.18 -24.36
C THR A 110 -31.28 -3.37 -25.81
N GLU A 111 -31.64 -4.60 -26.18
CA GLU A 111 -32.12 -4.97 -27.51
C GLU A 111 -33.45 -5.72 -27.39
N ILE A 112 -34.43 -5.38 -28.23
CA ILE A 112 -35.69 -6.12 -28.31
C ILE A 112 -35.55 -7.18 -29.41
N ILE A 113 -35.72 -8.45 -29.06
CA ILE A 113 -35.66 -9.57 -30.01
C ILE A 113 -36.96 -10.37 -29.92
N GLY A 114 -37.87 -10.14 -30.87
CA GLY A 114 -39.19 -10.80 -30.83
C GLY A 114 -40.03 -10.31 -29.65
N ASN A 115 -40.39 -11.21 -28.73
CA ASN A 115 -41.17 -10.90 -27.51
C ASN A 115 -40.32 -10.90 -26.23
N GLU A 116 -39.01 -10.66 -26.37
CA GLU A 116 -38.02 -10.65 -25.29
C GLU A 116 -37.22 -9.35 -25.31
N ILE A 117 -36.99 -8.80 -24.11
CA ILE A 117 -36.05 -7.70 -23.87
C ILE A 117 -34.75 -8.32 -23.39
N VAL A 118 -33.66 -8.06 -24.13
CA VAL A 118 -32.32 -8.55 -23.82
C VAL A 118 -31.47 -7.38 -23.32
N VAL A 119 -31.03 -7.46 -22.07
CA VAL A 119 -30.18 -6.49 -21.40
C VAL A 119 -28.75 -7.04 -21.35
N ILE A 120 -27.78 -6.26 -21.80
CA ILE A 120 -26.37 -6.65 -21.93
C ILE A 120 -25.53 -5.67 -21.13
N SER A 121 -24.73 -6.14 -20.17
CA SER A 121 -23.86 -5.29 -19.35
C SER A 121 -22.46 -5.87 -19.21
N PRO A 122 -21.42 -5.07 -18.96
CA PRO A 122 -20.11 -5.60 -18.58
C PRO A 122 -20.20 -6.41 -17.28
N TYR A 123 -19.28 -7.36 -17.09
CA TYR A 123 -19.13 -8.09 -15.84
C TYR A 123 -18.24 -7.31 -14.86
N TYR A 124 -18.74 -6.98 -13.67
CA TYR A 124 -18.07 -6.12 -12.68
C TYR A 124 -17.49 -6.86 -11.46
N GLY A 125 -17.20 -8.15 -11.57
CA GLY A 125 -16.58 -8.90 -10.48
C GLY A 125 -17.59 -9.30 -9.38
N GLU A 126 -17.29 -8.99 -8.13
CA GLU A 126 -18.05 -9.39 -6.93
C GLU A 126 -19.08 -8.32 -6.51
N ASN A 127 -20.16 -8.74 -5.86
CA ASN A 127 -21.10 -7.81 -5.22
C ASN A 127 -20.65 -7.42 -3.79
N LEU A 128 -21.29 -6.41 -3.19
CA LEU A 128 -20.88 -5.86 -1.90
C LEU A 128 -21.00 -6.87 -0.75
N GLN A 129 -21.92 -7.83 -0.85
CA GLN A 129 -22.06 -8.92 0.12
C GLN A 129 -20.85 -9.87 0.01
N GLU A 130 -20.53 -10.30 -1.21
CA GLU A 130 -19.36 -11.15 -1.50
C GLU A 130 -18.03 -10.47 -1.09
N TYR A 131 -17.88 -9.17 -1.36
CA TYR A 131 -16.71 -8.38 -0.94
C TYR A 131 -16.54 -8.37 0.58
N ARG A 132 -17.64 -8.22 1.32
CA ARG A 132 -17.61 -8.26 2.78
C ARG A 132 -17.24 -9.64 3.30
N ASP A 133 -17.80 -10.69 2.71
CA ASP A 133 -17.48 -12.07 3.08
C ASP A 133 -15.99 -12.34 2.82
N ARG A 134 -15.44 -11.86 1.70
CA ARG A 134 -14.00 -11.91 1.39
C ARG A 134 -13.13 -11.12 2.36
N LEU A 135 -13.55 -9.91 2.78
CA LEU A 135 -12.83 -9.12 3.78
C LEU A 135 -12.77 -9.88 5.12
N ARG A 136 -13.87 -10.52 5.52
CA ARG A 136 -13.87 -11.39 6.70
C ARG A 136 -12.87 -12.52 6.56
N GLU A 137 -12.85 -13.22 5.43
CA GLU A 137 -11.92 -14.32 5.16
C GLU A 137 -10.43 -13.93 5.17
N ARG A 138 -10.10 -12.67 4.88
CA ARG A 138 -8.71 -12.18 4.82
C ARG A 138 -8.10 -11.87 6.20
N PHE A 139 -8.92 -11.53 7.19
CA PHE A 139 -8.48 -11.05 8.51
C PHE A 139 -8.78 -12.03 9.68
N VAL A 140 -9.14 -13.28 9.39
CA VAL A 140 -9.55 -14.35 10.33
C VAL A 140 -8.51 -14.74 11.41
N HIS A 141 -7.30 -14.16 11.37
CA HIS A 141 -6.27 -14.46 12.37
C HIS A 141 -6.57 -13.87 13.76
N ASP A 142 -7.30 -12.76 13.85
CA ASP A 142 -7.73 -12.14 15.12
C ASP A 142 -9.27 -12.17 15.21
N GLY A 143 -9.82 -12.82 16.24
CA GLY A 143 -11.25 -13.15 16.36
C GLY A 143 -12.19 -11.98 16.64
N GLU A 144 -11.96 -10.80 16.05
CA GLU A 144 -12.82 -9.64 16.20
C GLU A 144 -13.79 -9.50 15.01
N ASN A 145 -14.94 -8.85 15.24
CA ASN A 145 -15.84 -8.41 14.18
C ASN A 145 -15.05 -7.48 13.24
N VAL A 146 -14.52 -8.02 12.13
CA VAL A 146 -13.77 -7.23 11.14
C VAL A 146 -14.71 -6.15 10.59
N VAL A 147 -14.49 -4.92 11.05
CA VAL A 147 -15.16 -3.72 10.53
C VAL A 147 -14.37 -3.25 9.30
N PRO A 148 -15.01 -2.99 8.14
CA PRO A 148 -14.30 -2.45 6.98
C PRO A 148 -13.68 -1.09 7.33
N GLU A 149 -12.51 -0.77 6.76
CA GLU A 149 -11.86 0.54 6.99
C GLU A 149 -12.82 1.70 6.73
N ALA A 150 -12.82 2.68 7.63
CA ALA A 150 -13.74 3.82 7.58
C ALA A 150 -13.68 4.58 6.23
N SER A 151 -12.47 4.71 5.68
CA SER A 151 -12.20 5.31 4.37
C SER A 151 -12.87 4.57 3.20
N THR A 152 -12.92 3.24 3.27
CA THR A 152 -13.56 2.37 2.27
C THR A 152 -15.07 2.50 2.34
N VAL A 153 -15.65 2.55 3.55
CA VAL A 153 -17.08 2.76 3.76
C VAL A 153 -17.53 4.09 3.17
N LEU A 154 -16.80 5.18 3.41
CA LEU A 154 -17.11 6.48 2.83
C LEU A 154 -17.00 6.52 1.31
N GLN A 155 -15.97 5.87 0.73
CA GLN A 155 -15.84 5.76 -0.73
C GLN A 155 -17.05 5.07 -1.37
N ILE A 156 -17.59 4.03 -0.71
CA ILE A 156 -18.79 3.31 -1.17
C ILE A 156 -20.04 4.18 -1.03
N ILE A 157 -20.25 4.82 0.12
CA ILE A 157 -21.39 5.73 0.35
C ILE A 157 -21.40 6.84 -0.70
N HIS A 158 -20.25 7.47 -0.95
CA HIS A 158 -20.13 8.52 -1.94
C HIS A 158 -20.48 8.02 -3.35
N GLN A 159 -19.85 6.94 -3.83
CA GLN A 159 -20.03 6.46 -5.19
C GLN A 159 -21.45 5.96 -5.46
N CYS A 160 -22.08 5.30 -4.48
CA CYS A 160 -23.49 4.94 -4.53
C CYS A 160 -24.40 6.19 -4.57
N SER A 161 -24.08 7.23 -3.79
CA SER A 161 -24.83 8.49 -3.81
C SER A 161 -24.72 9.20 -5.15
N VAL A 162 -23.55 9.21 -5.79
CA VAL A 162 -23.39 9.73 -7.17
C VAL A 162 -24.23 8.96 -8.18
N ALA A 163 -24.25 7.63 -8.06
CA ALA A 163 -25.08 6.78 -8.92
C ALA A 163 -26.58 7.09 -8.75
N LEU A 164 -27.06 7.10 -7.50
CA LEU A 164 -28.45 7.41 -7.17
C LEU A 164 -28.84 8.83 -7.56
N LYS A 165 -27.99 9.84 -7.31
CA LYS A 165 -28.21 11.22 -7.75
C LYS A 165 -28.47 11.28 -9.25
N SER A 166 -27.69 10.53 -10.03
CA SER A 166 -27.86 10.52 -11.48
C SER A 166 -29.22 9.96 -11.92
N LEU A 167 -29.79 9.02 -11.16
CA LEU A 167 -31.15 8.53 -11.39
C LEU A 167 -32.18 9.55 -10.92
N HIS A 168 -32.01 10.08 -9.70
CA HIS A 168 -32.93 11.03 -9.06
C HIS A 168 -33.06 12.35 -9.83
N ASP A 169 -31.96 12.90 -10.37
CA ASP A 169 -31.94 14.09 -11.24
C ASP A 169 -32.78 13.91 -12.52
N ARG A 170 -33.05 12.65 -12.90
CA ARG A 170 -33.87 12.27 -14.05
C ARG A 170 -35.26 11.77 -13.62
N TYR A 171 -35.65 12.03 -12.38
CA TYR A 171 -36.91 11.57 -11.77
C TYR A 171 -37.07 10.05 -11.77
N LEU A 172 -35.97 9.31 -11.68
CA LEU A 172 -35.96 7.84 -11.60
C LEU A 172 -35.61 7.38 -10.20
N ILE A 173 -36.42 6.48 -9.63
CA ILE A 173 -36.15 5.85 -8.32
C ILE A 173 -35.75 4.40 -8.58
N HIS A 174 -34.70 3.92 -7.92
CA HIS A 174 -34.13 2.58 -8.10
C HIS A 174 -34.97 1.45 -7.46
N ARG A 175 -35.48 1.66 -6.24
CA ARG A 175 -36.39 0.77 -5.50
C ARG A 175 -35.86 -0.59 -5.00
N ASP A 176 -34.62 -0.96 -5.31
CA ASP A 176 -34.00 -2.21 -4.82
C ASP A 176 -32.50 -2.05 -4.54
N VAL A 177 -32.14 -0.97 -3.84
CA VAL A 177 -30.76 -0.74 -3.40
C VAL A 177 -30.44 -1.68 -2.24
N LYS A 178 -29.58 -2.66 -2.48
CA LYS A 178 -29.13 -3.68 -1.51
C LYS A 178 -27.74 -4.21 -1.87
N GLN A 179 -27.11 -4.95 -0.95
CA GLN A 179 -25.74 -5.43 -1.09
C GLN A 179 -25.49 -6.30 -2.33
N THR A 180 -26.49 -7.08 -2.76
CA THR A 180 -26.39 -7.94 -3.95
C THR A 180 -26.47 -7.17 -5.27
N ASN A 181 -26.92 -5.92 -5.23
CA ASN A 181 -27.13 -5.06 -6.41
C ASN A 181 -26.07 -3.95 -6.51
N ILE A 182 -25.09 -3.94 -5.61
CA ILE A 182 -23.94 -3.02 -5.63
C ILE A 182 -22.71 -3.87 -5.94
N PHE A 183 -22.06 -3.60 -7.06
CA PHE A 183 -20.85 -4.30 -7.53
C PHE A 183 -19.61 -3.50 -7.18
N ILE A 184 -18.53 -4.20 -6.81
CA ILE A 184 -17.31 -3.56 -6.32
C ILE A 184 -16.07 -4.23 -6.92
N THR A 185 -15.10 -3.40 -7.31
CA THR A 185 -13.77 -3.83 -7.72
C THR A 185 -12.73 -3.08 -6.91
N ASP A 186 -11.86 -3.81 -6.23
CA ASP A 186 -10.83 -3.28 -5.34
C ASP A 186 -9.46 -3.36 -6.02
N SER A 187 -8.75 -2.22 -6.10
CA SER A 187 -7.37 -2.16 -6.59
C SER A 187 -6.53 -1.19 -5.78
N ASN A 188 -5.50 -1.72 -5.11
CA ASN A 188 -4.50 -0.95 -4.35
C ASN A 188 -5.07 0.09 -3.36
N GLY A 189 -6.13 -0.26 -2.61
CA GLY A 189 -6.70 0.61 -1.56
C GLY A 189 -7.74 1.62 -2.05
N TYR A 190 -8.14 1.57 -3.32
CA TYR A 190 -9.29 2.28 -3.86
C TYR A 190 -10.35 1.28 -4.32
N VAL A 191 -11.60 1.55 -3.94
CA VAL A 191 -12.76 0.73 -4.36
C VAL A 191 -13.53 1.45 -5.45
N ASN A 192 -13.77 0.78 -6.57
CA ASN A 192 -14.65 1.26 -7.63
C ASN A 192 -16.01 0.58 -7.52
N VAL A 193 -17.07 1.38 -7.42
CA VAL A 193 -18.43 0.92 -7.09
C VAL A 193 -19.39 1.19 -8.24
N VAL A 194 -20.20 0.18 -8.58
CA VAL A 194 -21.23 0.28 -9.62
C VAL A 194 -22.56 -0.21 -9.08
N VAL A 195 -23.58 0.65 -9.09
CA VAL A 195 -24.96 0.29 -8.74
C VAL A 195 -25.64 -0.37 -9.95
N GLY A 196 -26.19 -1.56 -9.77
CA GLY A 196 -26.81 -2.37 -10.82
C GLY A 196 -28.22 -2.89 -10.47
N ASP A 197 -28.79 -3.67 -11.38
CA ASP A 197 -30.17 -4.18 -11.38
C ASP A 197 -31.26 -3.08 -11.47
N MET A 198 -31.43 -2.56 -12.69
CA MET A 198 -32.35 -1.46 -13.00
C MET A 198 -33.80 -1.90 -13.24
N ASP A 199 -34.13 -3.18 -13.01
CA ASP A 199 -35.43 -3.78 -13.33
C ASP A 199 -36.62 -3.18 -12.57
N MET A 200 -36.36 -2.58 -11.41
CA MET A 200 -37.37 -1.99 -10.54
C MET A 200 -37.45 -0.46 -10.68
N VAL A 201 -36.66 0.13 -11.59
CA VAL A 201 -36.59 1.57 -11.78
C VAL A 201 -37.90 2.10 -12.37
N LYS A 202 -38.45 3.16 -11.79
CA LYS A 202 -39.69 3.79 -12.30
C LYS A 202 -39.61 5.31 -12.27
N ASN A 203 -40.24 5.93 -13.26
CA ASN A 203 -40.37 7.39 -13.36
C ASN A 203 -41.33 7.90 -12.28
N VAL A 204 -40.96 9.00 -11.62
CA VAL A 204 -41.82 9.71 -10.68
C VAL A 204 -42.70 10.66 -11.47
N VAL A 205 -43.98 10.33 -11.64
CA VAL A 205 -44.95 11.34 -12.02
C VAL A 205 -45.35 12.07 -10.75
N GLU A 206 -44.65 13.16 -10.42
CA GLU A 206 -45.18 14.13 -9.46
C GLU A 206 -46.35 14.84 -10.12
N VAL A 207 -47.57 14.38 -9.86
CA VAL A 207 -48.78 15.14 -10.19
C VAL A 207 -49.15 15.94 -8.96
N ASN A 208 -49.09 17.27 -9.07
CA ASN A 208 -49.61 18.16 -8.04
C ASN A 208 -51.10 17.89 -7.84
N ASP A 209 -51.60 17.97 -6.61
CA ASP A 209 -52.99 17.61 -6.26
C ASP A 209 -54.06 18.33 -7.13
N GLU A 210 -53.78 19.56 -7.59
CA GLU A 210 -54.66 20.33 -8.49
C GLU A 210 -54.77 19.77 -9.92
N ASP A 211 -53.74 19.08 -10.42
CA ASP A 211 -53.73 18.50 -11.76
C ASP A 211 -54.33 17.09 -11.78
N LEU A 212 -54.29 16.39 -10.64
CA LEU A 212 -55.00 15.12 -10.39
C LEU A 212 -56.53 15.28 -10.47
N GLU A 213 -57.07 16.39 -9.97
CA GLU A 213 -58.51 16.70 -10.04
C GLU A 213 -58.96 17.02 -11.47
N LYS A 214 -58.15 17.77 -12.23
CA LYS A 214 -58.42 18.06 -13.65
C LYS A 214 -58.29 16.82 -14.54
N LEU A 215 -57.41 15.88 -14.21
CA LEU A 215 -57.31 14.59 -14.92
C LEU A 215 -58.48 13.66 -14.60
N ARG A 216 -58.98 13.66 -13.36
CA ARG A 216 -60.17 12.90 -12.93
C ARG A 216 -61.44 13.33 -13.67
N GLU A 217 -61.62 14.62 -13.91
CA GLU A 217 -62.74 15.14 -14.70
C GLU A 217 -62.62 14.79 -16.20
N LYS A 218 -61.40 14.69 -16.73
CA LYS A 218 -61.16 14.42 -18.17
C LYS A 218 -61.24 12.95 -18.57
N LEU A 219 -60.83 12.04 -17.70
CA LEU A 219 -60.68 10.61 -18.05
C LEU A 219 -61.82 9.72 -17.56
N GLY A 220 -62.74 10.26 -16.75
CA GLY A 220 -63.84 9.51 -16.15
C GLY A 220 -63.35 8.52 -15.08
N SER A 221 -64.17 8.28 -14.06
CA SER A 221 -63.79 7.60 -12.81
C SER A 221 -63.32 6.14 -12.91
N ASN A 222 -63.12 5.60 -14.12
CA ASN A 222 -62.78 4.19 -14.37
C ASN A 222 -61.50 4.00 -15.23
N SER A 223 -60.59 4.97 -15.31
CA SER A 223 -59.32 4.76 -16.02
C SER A 223 -58.35 3.89 -15.19
N SER A 224 -57.70 2.94 -15.86
CA SER A 224 -56.77 1.95 -15.27
C SER A 224 -55.50 2.56 -14.65
N LEU A 225 -55.22 3.84 -14.91
CA LEU A 225 -54.14 4.60 -14.28
C LEU A 225 -54.34 4.84 -12.78
N PHE A 226 -55.56 4.65 -12.25
CA PHE A 226 -55.90 4.83 -10.84
C PHE A 226 -56.00 3.51 -10.05
N ASN A 227 -55.83 2.35 -10.69
CA ASN A 227 -55.82 1.07 -9.98
C ASN A 227 -54.46 0.86 -9.30
N ARG A 228 -54.41 1.16 -7.99
CA ARG A 228 -53.34 0.74 -7.07
C ARG A 228 -53.19 -0.78 -7.15
N SER A 229 -52.04 -1.27 -7.61
CA SER A 229 -51.59 -2.64 -7.30
C SER A 229 -50.91 -2.64 -5.94
N THR A 230 -51.57 -3.26 -4.97
CA THR A 230 -51.13 -3.48 -3.58
C THR A 230 -50.16 -4.67 -3.48
N GLU A 231 -49.08 -4.68 -4.25
CA GLU A 231 -48.04 -5.71 -4.13
C GLU A 231 -46.74 -5.11 -3.57
N SER A 232 -46.19 -5.80 -2.57
CA SER A 232 -44.97 -5.46 -1.82
C SER A 232 -43.76 -5.33 -2.76
N ILE A 233 -43.48 -4.11 -3.23
CA ILE A 233 -42.32 -3.81 -4.08
C ILE A 233 -41.11 -3.44 -3.21
N GLY A 234 -40.02 -4.20 -3.32
CA GLY A 234 -38.75 -4.02 -2.60
C GLY A 234 -38.36 -5.23 -1.74
N THR A 235 -37.07 -5.37 -1.41
CA THR A 235 -36.58 -6.49 -0.57
C THR A 235 -36.91 -6.25 0.91
N PRO A 236 -37.68 -7.13 1.59
CA PRO A 236 -38.08 -6.95 2.99
C PRO A 236 -36.88 -6.70 3.92
N GLY A 237 -36.94 -5.61 4.71
CA GLY A 237 -35.87 -5.18 5.62
C GLY A 237 -35.03 -4.02 5.12
N PHE A 238 -35.04 -3.75 3.81
CA PHE A 238 -34.42 -2.56 3.21
C PHE A 238 -35.45 -1.46 2.89
N ILE A 239 -36.74 -1.78 2.96
CA ILE A 239 -37.85 -0.89 2.61
C ILE A 239 -37.97 0.27 3.63
N ALA A 240 -38.13 1.48 3.10
CA ALA A 240 -38.30 2.70 3.88
C ALA A 240 -39.67 2.78 4.59
N PRO A 241 -39.79 3.46 5.73
CA PRO A 241 -41.03 3.52 6.50
C PRO A 241 -42.19 4.13 5.72
N GLU A 242 -41.96 5.17 4.93
CA GLU A 242 -42.99 5.83 4.12
C GLU A 242 -43.60 4.90 3.05
N LEU A 243 -42.85 3.90 2.57
CA LEU A 243 -43.35 2.91 1.62
C LEU A 243 -44.32 1.91 2.27
N ILE A 244 -44.13 1.63 3.56
CA ILE A 244 -44.97 0.69 4.32
C ILE A 244 -46.21 1.38 4.89
N TYR A 245 -46.08 2.62 5.36
CA TYR A 245 -47.14 3.31 6.09
C TYR A 245 -47.91 4.34 5.24
N GLU A 246 -47.28 4.94 4.23
CA GLU A 246 -47.87 6.02 3.43
C GLU A 246 -48.05 5.66 1.94
N GLU A 247 -47.50 4.52 1.49
CA GLU A 247 -47.52 4.03 0.11
C GLU A 247 -46.93 5.03 -0.92
N LYS A 248 -45.97 5.87 -0.51
CA LYS A 248 -45.35 6.90 -1.37
C LYS A 248 -43.88 6.58 -1.70
N PHE A 249 -43.59 6.34 -2.98
CA PHE A 249 -42.21 6.20 -3.47
C PHE A 249 -41.60 7.56 -3.77
N CYS A 250 -40.44 7.85 -3.17
CA CYS A 250 -39.65 9.05 -3.45
C CYS A 250 -38.15 8.73 -3.56
N ALA A 251 -37.35 9.67 -4.09
CA ALA A 251 -35.89 9.52 -4.20
C ALA A 251 -35.23 9.22 -2.84
N LYS A 252 -35.75 9.81 -1.75
CA LYS A 252 -35.28 9.60 -0.37
C LYS A 252 -35.53 8.18 0.14
N SER A 253 -36.42 7.40 -0.48
CA SER A 253 -36.64 5.99 -0.15
C SER A 253 -35.45 5.10 -0.60
N ASP A 254 -34.78 5.46 -1.69
CA ASP A 254 -33.52 4.80 -2.10
C ASP A 254 -32.39 5.10 -1.12
N ILE A 255 -32.38 6.31 -0.55
CA ILE A 255 -31.38 6.72 0.44
C ILE A 255 -31.52 5.93 1.74
N TRP A 256 -32.74 5.68 2.20
CA TRP A 256 -32.98 4.77 3.31
C TRP A 256 -32.45 3.36 3.01
N SER A 257 -32.75 2.85 1.82
CA SER A 257 -32.31 1.53 1.37
C SER A 257 -30.77 1.43 1.33
N LEU A 258 -30.09 2.50 0.89
CA LEU A 258 -28.64 2.62 0.95
C LEU A 258 -28.13 2.64 2.41
N GLY A 259 -28.79 3.35 3.32
CA GLY A 259 -28.44 3.38 4.74
C GLY A 259 -28.51 2.00 5.39
N MET A 260 -29.58 1.24 5.11
CA MET A 260 -29.72 -0.16 5.58
C MET A 260 -28.65 -1.07 4.97
N THR A 261 -28.32 -0.86 3.69
CA THR A 261 -27.25 -1.58 2.99
C THR A 261 -25.89 -1.36 3.63
N MET A 262 -25.60 -0.12 4.06
CA MET A 262 -24.36 0.23 4.76
C MET A 262 -24.33 -0.31 6.19
N LEU A 263 -25.44 -0.28 6.94
CA LEU A 263 -25.50 -0.94 8.26
C LEU A 263 -25.19 -2.43 8.18
N MET A 264 -25.75 -3.10 7.17
CA MET A 264 -25.42 -4.51 6.91
C MET A 264 -23.97 -4.68 6.47
N PHE A 265 -23.41 -3.72 5.72
CA PHE A 265 -22.04 -3.80 5.25
C PHE A 265 -21.02 -3.50 6.34
N ILE A 266 -21.39 -2.77 7.40
CA ILE A 266 -20.49 -2.44 8.52
C ILE A 266 -20.59 -3.51 9.60
N PHE A 267 -21.82 -3.85 10.02
CA PHE A 267 -22.07 -4.69 11.19
C PHE A 267 -22.46 -6.13 10.84
N ASN A 268 -23.10 -6.37 9.69
CA ASN A 268 -23.64 -7.67 9.26
C ASN A 268 -24.33 -8.45 10.38
N LYS A 269 -25.33 -7.81 10.99
CA LYS A 269 -26.22 -8.41 11.98
C LYS A 269 -27.58 -8.66 11.32
N GLN A 270 -27.91 -9.92 11.12
CA GLN A 270 -29.22 -10.32 10.57
C GLN A 270 -30.39 -9.78 11.41
N GLU A 271 -30.18 -9.63 12.72
CA GLU A 271 -31.09 -9.01 13.67
C GLU A 271 -31.55 -7.61 13.24
N THR A 272 -30.65 -6.80 12.65
CA THR A 272 -30.97 -5.46 12.14
C THR A 272 -32.00 -5.52 11.01
N LEU A 273 -31.85 -6.46 10.08
CA LEU A 273 -32.84 -6.68 9.02
C LEU A 273 -34.16 -7.19 9.59
N ASP A 274 -34.11 -8.09 10.56
CA ASP A 274 -35.32 -8.67 11.16
C ASP A 274 -36.10 -7.66 11.99
N ILE A 275 -35.41 -6.70 12.62
CA ILE A 275 -36.03 -5.53 13.27
C ILE A 275 -36.70 -4.65 12.22
N SER A 276 -35.97 -4.26 11.17
CA SER A 276 -36.48 -3.41 10.10
C SER A 276 -37.68 -4.04 9.37
N LYS A 277 -37.63 -5.36 9.08
CA LYS A 277 -38.74 -6.13 8.50
C LYS A 277 -40.01 -6.07 9.35
N LYS A 278 -39.88 -6.02 10.67
CA LYS A 278 -41.03 -5.96 11.60
C LYS A 278 -41.57 -4.54 11.74
N ASP A 279 -40.69 -3.56 11.93
CA ASP A 279 -41.02 -2.14 11.97
C ASP A 279 -39.75 -1.31 11.67
N PRO A 280 -39.64 -0.69 10.49
CA PRO A 280 -38.45 0.07 10.10
C PRO A 280 -38.21 1.29 11.00
N ARG A 281 -39.24 1.82 11.67
CA ARG A 281 -39.11 2.99 12.55
C ARG A 281 -38.32 2.69 13.82
N LYS A 282 -38.09 1.41 14.13
CA LYS A 282 -37.21 0.97 15.21
C LYS A 282 -35.73 1.13 14.88
N ILE A 283 -35.39 1.32 13.60
CA ILE A 283 -34.06 1.75 13.19
C ILE A 283 -34.01 3.27 13.34
N ASN A 284 -33.78 3.72 14.57
CA ASN A 284 -33.70 5.14 14.94
C ASN A 284 -32.35 5.48 15.56
N ASP A 285 -32.12 6.76 15.87
CA ASP A 285 -30.88 7.25 16.48
C ASP A 285 -30.43 6.42 17.70
N GLN A 286 -31.36 6.02 18.57
CA GLN A 286 -31.03 5.22 19.75
C GLN A 286 -30.52 3.81 19.39
N TYR A 287 -31.07 3.20 18.34
CA TYR A 287 -30.60 1.91 17.82
C TYR A 287 -29.21 2.04 17.18
N LEU A 288 -28.96 3.12 16.45
CA LEU A 288 -27.66 3.41 15.86
C LEU A 288 -26.59 3.64 16.94
N GLU A 289 -26.88 4.43 17.98
CA GLU A 289 -25.99 4.65 19.11
C GLU A 289 -25.63 3.33 19.83
N LEU A 290 -26.61 2.44 20.02
CA LEU A 290 -26.40 1.13 20.62
C LEU A 290 -25.52 0.22 19.74
N LEU A 291 -25.70 0.27 18.42
CA LEU A 291 -24.85 -0.49 17.48
C LEU A 291 -23.41 0.00 17.50
N PHE A 292 -23.18 1.31 17.40
CA PHE A 292 -21.83 1.89 17.37
C PHE A 292 -21.12 1.77 18.72
N SER A 293 -21.80 1.99 19.85
CA SER A 293 -21.21 1.83 21.19
C SER A 293 -20.80 0.39 21.53
N SER A 294 -21.39 -0.61 20.86
CA SER A 294 -21.04 -2.03 21.04
C SER A 294 -19.72 -2.44 20.37
N HIS A 295 -19.03 -1.54 19.64
CA HIS A 295 -17.76 -1.81 18.97
C HIS A 295 -16.66 -0.90 19.54
N GLN A 296 -15.81 -1.42 20.43
CA GLN A 296 -14.85 -0.63 21.24
C GLN A 296 -13.51 -0.29 20.55
N HIS A 297 -13.29 -0.72 19.30
CA HIS A 297 -12.01 -0.56 18.59
C HIS A 297 -12.22 -0.18 17.11
N LEU A 298 -12.84 0.99 16.88
CA LEU A 298 -12.89 1.59 15.54
C LEU A 298 -11.62 2.42 15.30
N ASP A 299 -10.97 2.19 14.17
CA ASP A 299 -9.84 2.98 13.66
C ASP A 299 -10.31 4.35 13.19
N ASP A 300 -9.56 5.44 13.37
CA ASP A 300 -9.97 6.78 12.89
C ASP A 300 -11.37 7.22 13.38
N GLN A 301 -11.45 7.48 14.69
CA GLN A 301 -12.69 7.80 15.41
C GLN A 301 -13.49 8.96 14.80
N ASP A 302 -12.82 9.93 14.19
CA ASP A 302 -13.45 11.10 13.57
C ASP A 302 -14.24 10.70 12.32
N THR A 303 -13.61 9.95 11.42
CA THR A 303 -14.28 9.42 10.21
C THR A 303 -15.50 8.55 10.57
N TRP A 304 -15.43 7.75 11.64
CA TRP A 304 -16.59 6.97 12.08
C TRP A 304 -17.72 7.79 12.71
N ASN A 305 -17.41 8.91 13.36
CA ASN A 305 -18.44 9.83 13.83
C ASN A 305 -19.22 10.45 12.65
N ASP A 306 -18.54 10.71 11.54
CA ASP A 306 -19.17 11.22 10.33
C ASP A 306 -19.98 10.16 9.59
N ILE A 307 -19.49 8.92 9.52
CA ILE A 307 -20.28 7.78 9.03
C ILE A 307 -21.53 7.59 9.90
N HIS A 308 -21.39 7.68 11.23
CA HIS A 308 -22.52 7.60 12.15
C HIS A 308 -23.54 8.73 11.90
N HIS A 309 -23.07 9.96 11.69
CA HIS A 309 -23.94 11.10 11.35
C HIS A 309 -24.67 10.90 10.01
N LEU A 310 -23.95 10.46 8.98
CA LEU A 310 -24.52 10.16 7.67
C LEU A 310 -25.59 9.08 7.77
N LEU A 311 -25.31 7.97 8.46
CA LEU A 311 -26.28 6.90 8.65
C LEU A 311 -27.52 7.38 9.39
N ARG A 312 -27.36 8.24 10.41
CA ARG A 312 -28.47 8.88 11.14
C ARG A 312 -29.34 9.70 10.19
N LYS A 313 -28.72 10.46 9.28
CA LYS A 313 -29.42 11.30 8.30
C LYS A 313 -29.98 10.53 7.10
N MET A 314 -29.42 9.38 6.76
CA MET A 314 -29.94 8.49 5.72
C MET A 314 -31.11 7.63 6.23
N LEU A 315 -31.10 7.29 7.52
CA LEU A 315 -32.12 6.47 8.20
C LEU A 315 -33.06 7.30 9.07
N ASP A 316 -33.26 8.57 8.72
CA ASP A 316 -34.26 9.42 9.39
C ASP A 316 -35.66 8.96 9.00
N ASN A 317 -36.51 8.74 10.00
CA ASN A 317 -37.89 8.33 9.81
C ASN A 317 -38.74 9.43 9.17
N ASN A 318 -38.32 10.70 9.30
CA ASN A 318 -38.95 11.81 8.64
C ASN A 318 -38.29 12.05 7.27
N THR A 319 -39.04 11.82 6.19
CA THR A 319 -38.58 11.98 4.81
C THR A 319 -38.05 13.38 4.49
N GLU A 320 -38.60 14.43 5.13
CA GLU A 320 -38.17 15.82 4.94
C GLU A 320 -36.81 16.12 5.59
N GLU A 321 -36.50 15.45 6.70
CA GLU A 321 -35.24 15.63 7.44
C GLU A 321 -34.13 14.68 6.97
N ARG A 322 -34.52 13.66 6.20
CA ARG A 322 -33.62 12.68 5.59
C ARG A 322 -32.81 13.34 4.49
N TYR A 323 -31.52 13.06 4.42
CA TYR A 323 -30.67 13.56 3.35
C TYR A 323 -31.07 12.97 1.99
N ASP A 324 -30.89 13.75 0.92
CA ASP A 324 -30.86 13.22 -0.44
C ASP A 324 -29.42 12.92 -0.88
N ALA A 325 -29.28 12.44 -2.11
CA ALA A 325 -27.98 12.12 -2.66
C ALA A 325 -27.06 13.36 -2.79
N ASP A 326 -27.59 14.56 -3.08
CA ASP A 326 -26.81 15.80 -3.18
C ASP A 326 -26.36 16.27 -1.78
N ASP A 327 -27.22 16.14 -0.77
CA ASP A 327 -26.90 16.41 0.64
C ASP A 327 -25.74 15.53 1.12
N ILE A 328 -25.77 14.21 0.82
CA ILE A 328 -24.73 13.26 1.22
C ILE A 328 -23.41 13.58 0.52
N ILE A 329 -23.44 13.80 -0.79
CA ILE A 329 -22.24 14.17 -1.56
C ILE A 329 -21.66 15.47 -1.01
N THR A 330 -22.51 16.48 -0.78
CA THR A 330 -22.09 17.78 -0.24
C THR A 330 -21.52 17.64 1.17
N PHE A 331 -22.14 16.82 2.04
CA PHE A 331 -21.67 16.56 3.39
C PHE A 331 -20.25 16.00 3.40
N ILE A 332 -19.98 14.98 2.57
CA ILE A 332 -18.67 14.34 2.41
C ILE A 332 -17.60 15.35 1.92
N PHE A 333 -18.01 16.43 1.25
CA PHE A 333 -17.13 17.50 0.75
C PHE A 333 -17.19 18.82 1.54
N SER A 334 -17.91 18.88 2.67
CA SER A 334 -18.16 20.11 3.44
C SER A 334 -17.02 20.52 4.39
N GLU A 335 -17.01 21.79 4.82
CA GLU A 335 -15.90 22.45 5.54
C GLU A 335 -15.50 21.85 6.89
N ASN A 336 -16.35 21.03 7.52
CA ASN A 336 -16.05 20.47 8.84
C ASN A 336 -15.10 19.26 8.80
N TYR A 337 -14.77 18.73 7.61
CA TYR A 337 -14.05 17.45 7.45
C TYR A 337 -12.53 17.59 7.18
N THR A 338 -12.01 18.79 6.92
CA THR A 338 -10.69 18.93 6.26
C THR A 338 -9.52 19.27 7.19
N GLN A 339 -9.52 18.83 8.45
CA GLN A 339 -8.33 19.04 9.31
C GLN A 339 -7.37 17.83 9.38
N HIS A 340 -7.81 16.57 9.20
CA HIS A 340 -6.95 15.43 9.59
C HIS A 340 -6.79 14.19 8.67
N SER A 341 -7.46 14.04 7.51
CA SER A 341 -7.33 12.80 6.71
C SER A 341 -7.33 12.96 5.17
N THR A 342 -6.93 14.13 4.66
CA THR A 342 -7.10 14.47 3.22
C THR A 342 -6.06 13.92 2.25
N SER A 343 -5.01 13.20 2.65
CA SER A 343 -4.04 12.69 1.65
C SER A 343 -4.51 11.39 0.96
N THR A 344 -5.12 10.46 1.70
CA THR A 344 -5.46 9.12 1.18
C THR A 344 -6.76 9.11 0.38
N LEU A 345 -7.81 9.79 0.88
CA LEU A 345 -9.11 9.87 0.19
C LEU A 345 -9.02 10.68 -1.12
N PHE A 346 -8.25 11.78 -1.14
CA PHE A 346 -8.07 12.59 -2.35
C PHE A 346 -7.04 12.03 -3.34
N SER A 347 -6.02 11.27 -2.88
CA SER A 347 -5.09 10.57 -3.80
C SER A 347 -5.76 9.40 -4.53
N GLY A 348 -6.72 8.72 -3.90
CA GLY A 348 -7.60 7.76 -4.58
C GLY A 348 -8.49 8.42 -5.64
N TYR A 349 -9.01 9.64 -5.37
CA TYR A 349 -9.77 10.43 -6.35
C TYR A 349 -8.97 10.85 -7.58
N LEU A 350 -7.66 11.08 -7.42
CA LEU A 350 -6.74 11.39 -8.53
C LEU A 350 -6.67 10.27 -9.60
N PHE A 351 -7.14 9.05 -9.27
CA PHE A 351 -7.18 7.91 -10.18
C PHE A 351 -8.41 7.89 -11.11
N LEU A 352 -9.48 8.65 -10.82
CA LEU A 352 -10.68 8.73 -11.66
C LEU A 352 -10.62 9.92 -12.63
N ARG A 353 -10.26 9.63 -13.88
CA ARG A 353 -10.08 10.64 -14.94
C ARG A 353 -11.36 11.17 -15.61
N ASP A 354 -12.57 10.67 -15.28
CA ASP A 354 -13.78 11.03 -16.06
C ASP A 354 -14.95 11.62 -15.25
N SER A 355 -15.30 11.12 -14.06
CA SER A 355 -16.44 11.66 -13.28
C SER A 355 -16.17 13.08 -12.75
N PHE A 356 -14.97 13.32 -12.22
CA PHE A 356 -14.49 14.63 -11.78
C PHE A 356 -14.40 15.63 -12.93
N ARG A 357 -14.05 15.18 -14.14
CA ARG A 357 -13.95 16.04 -15.33
C ARG A 357 -15.30 16.40 -15.93
N ASN A 358 -16.30 15.54 -15.76
CA ASN A 358 -17.61 15.67 -16.40
C ASN A 358 -18.67 16.34 -15.51
N ASN A 359 -18.46 16.49 -14.19
CA ASN A 359 -19.43 17.14 -13.29
C ASN A 359 -18.96 18.54 -12.86
N HIS A 360 -19.52 19.57 -13.51
CA HIS A 360 -19.15 20.97 -13.32
C HIS A 360 -19.29 21.47 -11.87
N LYS A 361 -20.33 21.04 -11.14
CA LYS A 361 -20.56 21.44 -9.75
C LYS A 361 -19.49 20.85 -8.82
N ILE A 362 -19.13 19.58 -9.02
CA ILE A 362 -18.09 18.89 -8.24
C ILE A 362 -16.70 19.44 -8.57
N SER A 363 -16.36 19.64 -9.85
CA SER A 363 -15.07 20.24 -10.22
C SER A 363 -14.93 21.65 -9.63
N LEU A 364 -15.99 22.46 -9.68
CA LEU A 364 -16.02 23.78 -9.08
C LEU A 364 -15.83 23.74 -7.56
N MET A 365 -16.61 22.92 -6.85
CA MET A 365 -16.50 22.78 -5.39
C MET A 365 -15.10 22.30 -4.98
N ALA A 366 -14.52 21.36 -5.70
CA ALA A 366 -13.17 20.87 -5.44
C ALA A 366 -12.09 21.92 -5.72
N ILE A 367 -12.25 22.72 -6.79
CA ILE A 367 -11.34 23.84 -7.12
C ILE A 367 -11.49 24.97 -6.10
N GLU A 368 -12.71 25.26 -5.63
CA GLU A 368 -12.97 26.21 -4.53
C GLU A 368 -12.33 25.77 -3.22
N LYS A 369 -12.22 24.46 -2.95
CA LYS A 369 -11.57 23.92 -1.74
C LYS A 369 -10.06 23.78 -1.88
N ASN A 370 -9.56 23.37 -3.04
CA ASN A 370 -8.14 23.25 -3.32
C ASN A 370 -7.86 23.79 -4.72
N GLY A 371 -7.42 25.05 -4.78
CA GLY A 371 -7.15 25.73 -6.05
C GLY A 371 -6.16 24.98 -6.95
N SER A 372 -5.23 24.19 -6.39
CA SER A 372 -4.26 23.40 -7.17
C SER A 372 -4.91 22.34 -8.05
N MET A 373 -6.17 21.98 -7.77
CA MET A 373 -7.00 21.10 -8.61
C MET A 373 -7.27 21.69 -10.00
N LEU A 374 -7.07 23.00 -10.18
CA LEU A 374 -7.08 23.61 -11.50
C LEU A 374 -6.06 22.95 -12.44
N SER A 375 -4.96 22.37 -11.95
CA SER A 375 -3.98 21.63 -12.77
C SER A 375 -4.59 20.41 -13.48
N ALA A 376 -5.49 19.67 -12.81
CA ALA A 376 -6.13 18.47 -13.29
C ALA A 376 -7.51 18.71 -13.96
N ALA A 377 -8.03 19.93 -13.84
CA ALA A 377 -9.33 20.33 -14.40
C ALA A 377 -9.35 20.31 -15.94
N PRO A 378 -10.53 20.08 -16.56
CA PRO A 378 -10.69 20.15 -18.01
C PRO A 378 -10.28 21.52 -18.58
N PRO A 379 -9.84 21.60 -19.84
CA PRO A 379 -9.42 22.85 -20.47
C PRO A 379 -10.45 23.98 -20.35
N GLU A 380 -11.75 23.66 -20.44
CA GLU A 380 -12.86 24.62 -20.33
C GLU A 380 -12.87 25.40 -19.01
N PHE A 381 -12.45 24.77 -17.90
CA PHE A 381 -12.39 25.40 -16.58
C PHE A 381 -11.16 26.31 -16.43
N LYS A 382 -10.02 25.91 -17.00
CA LYS A 382 -8.80 26.75 -17.08
C LYS A 382 -9.01 27.99 -17.95
N GLU A 383 -10.00 27.91 -18.84
CA GLU A 383 -10.43 28.95 -19.77
C GLU A 383 -11.60 29.80 -19.20
N SER A 384 -12.15 29.48 -18.03
CA SER A 384 -13.24 30.24 -17.40
C SER A 384 -12.72 31.23 -16.35
N LYS A 385 -12.96 32.54 -16.55
CA LYS A 385 -12.54 33.60 -15.61
C LYS A 385 -13.11 33.38 -14.20
N GLU A 386 -14.36 32.94 -14.11
CA GLU A 386 -15.03 32.69 -12.82
C GLU A 386 -14.37 31.54 -12.05
N VAL A 387 -14.08 30.42 -12.73
CA VAL A 387 -13.43 29.26 -12.12
C VAL A 387 -12.00 29.61 -11.70
N VAL A 388 -11.26 30.29 -12.57
CA VAL A 388 -9.89 30.72 -12.29
C VAL A 388 -9.86 31.68 -11.09
N LEU A 389 -10.80 32.64 -11.01
CA LEU A 389 -10.93 33.51 -9.84
C LEU A 389 -11.11 32.71 -8.56
N LYS A 390 -12.05 31.76 -8.55
CA LYS A 390 -12.30 30.88 -7.40
C LYS A 390 -11.08 30.05 -7.02
N ALA A 391 -10.40 29.45 -8.00
CA ALA A 391 -9.18 28.65 -7.79
C ALA A 391 -8.06 29.48 -7.15
N VAL A 392 -7.87 30.69 -7.67
CA VAL A 392 -6.80 31.61 -7.27
C VAL A 392 -7.10 32.24 -5.90
N THR A 393 -8.37 32.51 -5.60
CA THR A 393 -8.79 32.94 -4.25
C THR A 393 -8.56 31.84 -3.21
N ALA A 394 -8.77 30.57 -3.57
CA ALA A 394 -8.53 29.43 -2.68
C ALA A 394 -7.04 29.10 -2.51
N ASN A 395 -6.27 29.09 -3.61
CA ASN A 395 -4.82 28.94 -3.59
C ASN A 395 -4.18 29.83 -4.68
N PRO A 396 -3.48 30.92 -4.32
CA PRO A 396 -2.89 31.87 -5.26
C PRO A 396 -1.95 31.26 -6.30
N THR A 397 -1.19 30.22 -5.93
CA THR A 397 -0.23 29.54 -6.82
C THR A 397 -0.90 28.82 -7.99
N SER A 398 -2.21 28.58 -7.89
CA SER A 398 -3.01 27.95 -8.93
C SER A 398 -3.08 28.76 -10.22
N LEU A 399 -2.78 30.07 -10.15
CA LEU A 399 -2.67 30.95 -11.32
C LEU A 399 -1.70 30.40 -12.37
N GLN A 400 -0.68 29.62 -11.97
CA GLN A 400 0.26 29.00 -12.91
C GLN A 400 -0.40 28.03 -13.89
N TYR A 401 -1.53 27.42 -13.49
CA TYR A 401 -2.29 26.46 -14.28
C TYR A 401 -3.43 27.09 -15.09
N ALA A 402 -3.74 28.37 -14.85
CA ALA A 402 -4.73 29.11 -15.61
C ALA A 402 -4.24 29.39 -17.04
N ALA A 403 -5.18 29.58 -17.96
CA ALA A 403 -4.85 30.01 -19.32
C ALA A 403 -4.06 31.33 -19.32
N GLU A 404 -3.12 31.47 -20.25
CA GLU A 404 -2.15 32.57 -20.28
C GLU A 404 -2.81 33.97 -20.30
N ARG A 405 -4.03 34.09 -20.87
CA ARG A 405 -4.78 35.35 -20.88
C ARG A 405 -5.17 35.84 -19.48
N PHE A 406 -5.36 34.95 -18.51
CA PHE A 406 -5.76 35.30 -17.14
C PHE A 406 -4.58 35.63 -16.23
N LYS A 407 -3.36 35.20 -16.59
CA LYS A 407 -2.11 35.70 -15.99
C LYS A 407 -1.88 37.18 -16.30
N ASN A 408 -2.55 37.69 -17.33
CA ASN A 408 -2.54 39.08 -17.76
C ASN A 408 -3.87 39.80 -17.49
N ASP A 409 -4.74 39.25 -16.63
CA ASP A 409 -6.01 39.86 -16.22
C ASP A 409 -5.85 40.52 -14.85
N LYS A 410 -6.13 41.83 -14.77
CA LYS A 410 -5.95 42.63 -13.55
C LYS A 410 -6.82 42.13 -12.39
N ASP A 411 -8.05 41.68 -12.65
CA ASP A 411 -8.96 41.25 -11.59
C ASP A 411 -8.52 39.90 -11.00
N VAL A 412 -8.04 39.00 -11.85
CA VAL A 412 -7.52 37.69 -11.43
C VAL A 412 -6.24 37.85 -10.62
N LEU A 413 -5.33 38.73 -11.03
CA LEU A 413 -4.12 39.04 -10.28
C LEU A 413 -4.42 39.73 -8.94
N MET A 414 -5.38 40.67 -8.90
CA MET A 414 -5.83 41.27 -7.64
C MET A 414 -6.37 40.21 -6.67
N ALA A 415 -7.14 39.24 -7.18
CA ALA A 415 -7.62 38.11 -6.38
C ALA A 415 -6.47 37.18 -5.91
N ALA A 416 -5.45 36.96 -6.75
CA ALA A 416 -4.26 36.16 -6.40
C ALA A 416 -3.42 36.81 -5.30
N ILE A 417 -3.24 38.13 -5.39
CA ILE A 417 -2.51 38.91 -4.37
C ILE A 417 -3.26 38.85 -3.04
N GLY A 418 -4.59 39.00 -3.08
CA GLY A 418 -5.46 38.82 -1.91
C GLY A 418 -5.01 39.66 -0.70
N SER A 419 -5.11 39.08 0.50
CA SER A 419 -4.73 39.76 1.76
C SER A 419 -3.24 39.66 2.11
N GLU A 420 -2.50 38.64 1.61
CA GLU A 420 -1.15 38.30 2.12
C GLU A 420 -0.12 37.95 1.03
N ASN A 421 -0.50 37.82 -0.25
CA ASN A 421 0.34 37.21 -1.29
C ASN A 421 0.85 38.23 -2.34
N GLY A 422 1.45 39.33 -1.87
CA GLY A 422 1.99 40.39 -2.75
C GLY A 422 3.04 39.92 -3.76
N TRP A 423 3.75 38.83 -3.46
CA TRP A 423 4.77 38.26 -4.36
C TRP A 423 4.21 37.69 -5.67
N MET A 424 2.88 37.43 -5.75
CA MET A 424 2.22 36.97 -6.97
C MET A 424 2.35 37.95 -8.14
N LEU A 425 2.74 39.20 -7.88
CA LEU A 425 3.07 40.20 -8.90
C LEU A 425 4.15 39.71 -9.89
N GLN A 426 5.03 38.78 -9.51
CA GLN A 426 6.01 38.17 -10.41
C GLN A 426 5.37 37.49 -11.64
N MET A 427 4.12 37.02 -11.51
CA MET A 427 3.41 36.35 -12.60
C MET A 427 2.70 37.32 -13.56
N ALA A 428 2.69 38.63 -13.24
CA ALA A 428 2.04 39.64 -14.07
C ALA A 428 2.85 39.97 -15.33
N SER A 429 2.17 40.40 -16.39
CA SER A 429 2.85 40.96 -17.56
C SER A 429 3.62 42.23 -17.21
N LYS A 430 4.62 42.57 -18.04
CA LYS A 430 5.37 43.83 -17.93
C LYS A 430 4.45 45.06 -17.91
N ASP A 431 3.32 45.01 -18.61
CA ASP A 431 2.35 46.11 -18.66
C ASP A 431 1.59 46.26 -17.32
N LEU A 432 1.27 45.15 -16.65
CA LEU A 432 0.60 45.18 -15.35
C LEU A 432 1.57 45.42 -14.17
N CYS A 433 2.85 45.08 -14.32
CA CYS A 433 3.92 45.51 -13.40
C CYS A 433 4.15 47.04 -13.39
N ASN A 434 3.50 47.77 -14.31
CA ASN A 434 3.42 49.24 -14.36
C ASN A 434 2.08 49.80 -13.87
N ASP A 435 1.10 48.95 -13.51
CA ASP A 435 -0.18 49.41 -13.01
C ASP A 435 -0.04 49.87 -11.55
N PHE A 436 -0.16 51.18 -11.33
CA PHE A 436 0.04 51.80 -10.02
C PHE A 436 -0.83 51.18 -8.92
N GLN A 437 -2.10 50.86 -9.20
CA GLN A 437 -3.02 50.35 -8.19
C GLN A 437 -2.74 48.90 -7.83
N LEU A 438 -2.47 48.05 -8.83
CA LEU A 438 -2.10 46.65 -8.63
C LEU A 438 -0.80 46.54 -7.84
N VAL A 439 0.22 47.32 -8.24
CA VAL A 439 1.52 47.35 -7.59
C VAL A 439 1.41 47.87 -6.16
N LEU A 440 0.69 48.97 -5.92
CA LEU A 440 0.50 49.51 -4.58
C LEU A 440 -0.17 48.47 -3.67
N CYS A 441 -1.20 47.78 -4.16
CA CYS A 441 -1.85 46.70 -3.41
C CYS A 441 -0.88 45.56 -3.08
N ALA A 442 -0.07 45.11 -4.04
CA ALA A 442 0.91 44.04 -3.84
C ALA A 442 1.99 44.41 -2.81
N VAL A 443 2.58 45.61 -2.90
CA VAL A 443 3.65 46.03 -1.99
C VAL A 443 3.15 46.34 -0.57
N GLU A 444 1.90 46.78 -0.42
CA GLU A 444 1.27 46.97 0.89
C GLU A 444 1.11 45.65 1.65
N LYS A 445 0.91 44.53 0.94
CA LYS A 445 0.84 43.18 1.54
C LYS A 445 2.22 42.60 1.81
N THR A 446 3.08 42.61 0.79
CA THR A 446 4.42 42.04 0.85
C THR A 446 5.40 43.05 0.26
N GLY A 447 6.11 43.81 1.09
CA GLY A 447 7.00 44.87 0.59
C GLY A 447 8.08 44.36 -0.37
N TRP A 448 8.49 43.08 -0.27
CA TRP A 448 9.43 42.43 -1.19
C TRP A 448 8.94 42.42 -2.65
N ALA A 449 7.62 42.54 -2.89
CA ALA A 449 7.05 42.61 -4.24
C ALA A 449 7.58 43.81 -5.06
N LEU A 450 8.15 44.83 -4.40
CA LEU A 450 8.76 46.00 -5.04
C LEU A 450 9.84 45.61 -6.07
N GLN A 451 10.53 44.49 -5.89
CA GLN A 451 11.56 44.05 -6.85
C GLN A 451 10.99 43.61 -8.21
N PHE A 452 9.70 43.30 -8.28
CA PHE A 452 9.03 42.82 -9.50
C PHE A 452 8.31 43.94 -10.26
N THR A 453 8.29 45.16 -9.71
CA THR A 453 7.72 46.35 -10.35
C THR A 453 8.71 46.95 -11.34
N SER A 454 8.27 47.86 -12.20
CA SER A 454 9.21 48.61 -13.06
C SER A 454 10.07 49.62 -12.33
N GLU A 455 11.17 50.01 -12.98
CA GLU A 455 12.08 51.06 -12.51
C GLU A 455 11.38 52.40 -12.24
N GLU A 456 10.36 52.74 -13.05
CA GLU A 456 9.57 53.97 -12.89
C GLU A 456 8.80 53.95 -11.55
N LEU A 457 8.15 52.83 -11.22
CA LEU A 457 7.42 52.69 -9.96
C LEU A 457 8.34 52.45 -8.74
N ARG A 458 9.55 51.90 -8.92
CA ARG A 458 10.59 51.86 -7.86
C ARG A 458 11.17 53.24 -7.53
N SER A 459 10.92 54.22 -8.38
CA SER A 459 11.23 55.63 -8.15
C SER A 459 10.01 56.42 -7.66
N ASN A 460 8.85 55.76 -7.51
CA ASN A 460 7.64 56.38 -7.00
C ASN A 460 7.61 56.33 -5.47
N ARG A 461 7.74 57.50 -4.85
CA ARG A 461 7.81 57.66 -3.39
C ARG A 461 6.67 56.94 -2.65
N GLN A 462 5.45 57.03 -3.13
CA GLN A 462 4.28 56.46 -2.44
C GLN A 462 4.32 54.93 -2.40
N ILE A 463 4.71 54.28 -3.49
CA ILE A 463 4.83 52.82 -3.57
C ILE A 463 6.00 52.34 -2.69
N VAL A 464 7.13 53.04 -2.74
CA VAL A 464 8.31 52.69 -1.93
C VAL A 464 8.01 52.87 -0.44
N GLU A 465 7.40 53.97 -0.03
CA GLU A 465 7.00 54.18 1.37
C GLU A 465 6.02 53.11 1.85
N ALA A 466 5.06 52.72 1.01
CA ALA A 466 4.11 51.64 1.33
C ALA A 466 4.82 50.29 1.52
N ALA A 467 5.76 49.94 0.64
CA ALA A 467 6.55 48.70 0.74
C ALA A 467 7.42 48.65 2.00
N VAL A 468 8.09 49.76 2.31
CA VAL A 468 9.07 49.87 3.40
C VAL A 468 8.40 49.93 4.78
N ARG A 469 7.17 50.47 4.85
CA ARG A 469 6.42 50.61 6.12
C ARG A 469 6.19 49.27 6.83
N ASN A 470 5.97 48.19 6.08
CA ASN A 470 5.74 46.84 6.63
C ASN A 470 6.97 45.92 6.48
N TYR A 471 7.84 46.16 5.48
CA TYR A 471 9.08 45.39 5.25
C TYR A 471 10.25 46.34 5.00
N PRO A 472 11.01 46.73 6.05
CA PRO A 472 12.06 47.73 5.93
C PRO A 472 13.19 47.38 4.94
N LEU A 473 13.45 46.08 4.76
CA LEU A 473 14.43 45.57 3.79
C LEU A 473 14.05 45.86 2.33
N SER A 474 12.79 46.16 2.04
CA SER A 474 12.32 46.48 0.68
C SER A 474 12.92 47.77 0.14
N LEU A 475 13.48 48.64 1.00
CA LEU A 475 14.14 49.87 0.60
C LEU A 475 15.30 49.59 -0.37
N SER A 476 15.97 48.44 -0.26
CA SER A 476 17.08 48.07 -1.16
C SER A 476 16.69 47.96 -2.63
N PHE A 477 15.39 47.80 -2.93
CA PHE A 477 14.87 47.72 -4.30
C PHE A 477 14.40 49.07 -4.85
N ALA A 478 14.33 50.11 -4.03
CA ALA A 478 13.96 51.47 -4.47
C ALA A 478 15.08 52.12 -5.30
N SER A 479 14.77 53.22 -5.98
CA SER A 479 15.81 54.02 -6.64
C SER A 479 16.84 54.56 -5.63
N GLN A 480 18.08 54.77 -6.09
CA GLN A 480 19.18 55.25 -5.22
C GLN A 480 18.83 56.55 -4.50
N GLU A 481 18.05 57.42 -5.15
CA GLU A 481 17.58 58.70 -4.60
C GLU A 481 16.63 58.48 -3.41
N LEU A 482 15.64 57.60 -3.54
CA LEU A 482 14.70 57.28 -2.46
C LEU A 482 15.32 56.43 -1.35
N GLN A 483 16.31 55.58 -1.65
CA GLN A 483 17.09 54.85 -0.65
C GLN A 483 17.79 55.78 0.33
N GLN A 484 18.32 56.90 -0.16
CA GLN A 484 19.00 57.89 0.65
C GLN A 484 18.00 58.72 1.47
N GLU A 485 16.86 59.07 0.87
CA GLU A 485 15.86 59.96 1.46
C GLU A 485 14.99 59.28 2.54
N LEU A 486 14.66 57.99 2.37
CA LEU A 486 13.78 57.24 3.29
C LEU A 486 14.52 56.40 4.33
N LYS A 487 15.85 56.49 4.38
CA LYS A 487 16.71 55.73 5.31
C LYS A 487 16.33 55.95 6.78
N ASP A 488 15.88 57.14 7.13
CA ASP A 488 15.49 57.51 8.50
C ASP A 488 14.13 56.89 8.90
N LEU A 489 13.24 56.61 7.95
CA LEU A 489 11.92 56.02 8.18
C LEU A 489 12.02 54.58 8.74
N VAL A 490 13.05 53.83 8.32
CA VAL A 490 13.36 52.46 8.76
C VAL A 490 13.85 52.40 10.21
N SER A 491 14.39 53.51 10.73
CA SER A 491 14.99 53.56 12.08
C SER A 491 13.96 53.60 13.22
N GLN A 492 12.65 53.67 12.93
CA GLN A 492 11.57 53.79 13.92
C GLN A 492 10.77 52.49 14.20
N TYR A 493 11.00 51.40 13.46
CA TYR A 493 10.28 50.13 13.63
C TYR A 493 11.24 48.97 13.89
N ASP A 494 12.05 49.07 14.95
CA ASP A 494 12.84 47.96 15.45
C ASP A 494 12.07 47.21 16.57
N PRO A 495 11.57 45.99 16.33
CA PRO A 495 10.88 45.17 17.34
C PRO A 495 11.78 44.80 18.52
N LEU A 496 13.12 44.90 18.37
CA LEU A 496 14.05 44.66 19.48
C LEU A 496 13.85 45.68 20.61
N GLN A 497 13.46 46.93 20.31
CA GLN A 497 13.50 48.00 21.29
C GLN A 497 12.35 47.94 22.32
N ASN A 498 11.17 47.47 21.91
CA ASN A 498 10.02 47.27 22.82
C ASN A 498 10.15 46.03 23.72
N LEU A 499 10.86 44.98 23.26
CA LEU A 499 11.19 43.81 24.08
C LEU A 499 12.26 44.13 25.15
N ILE A 500 13.17 45.05 24.84
CA ILE A 500 14.18 45.55 25.78
C ILE A 500 13.53 46.40 26.89
N GLU A 501 12.55 47.24 26.57
CA GLU A 501 11.86 48.08 27.57
C GLU A 501 10.94 47.27 28.50
N GLN A 502 10.25 46.23 28.00
CA GLN A 502 9.44 45.35 28.83
C GLN A 502 10.28 44.43 29.75
N ARG A 503 11.50 44.08 29.32
CA ARG A 503 12.44 43.27 30.13
C ARG A 503 13.18 44.11 31.18
N ASN A 504 13.43 45.39 30.92
CA ASN A 504 14.07 46.32 31.86
C ASN A 504 13.16 46.77 33.01
N ALA A 505 11.85 46.49 32.96
CA ALA A 505 10.91 46.77 34.05
C ALA A 505 10.89 45.69 35.16
N LEU A 506 11.61 44.57 35.01
CA LEU A 506 11.52 43.41 35.90
C LEU A 506 12.82 42.99 36.61
N GLN A 507 13.92 43.74 36.49
CA GLN A 507 15.15 43.44 37.25
C GLN A 507 15.75 44.70 37.87
N THR A 508 15.44 44.90 39.15
CA THR A 508 16.17 45.80 40.04
C THR A 508 17.43 45.10 40.58
N ASP A 509 18.47 45.90 40.77
CA ASP A 509 19.74 45.66 41.45
C ASP A 509 20.88 44.93 40.71
N ASP A 510 21.69 45.81 40.09
CA ASP A 510 23.10 46.05 40.41
C ASP A 510 24.14 44.93 40.18
N HIS A 511 24.84 45.07 39.04
CA HIS A 511 26.29 44.86 38.76
C HIS A 511 26.52 44.24 37.36
N ARG A 512 27.12 45.03 36.46
CA ARG A 512 27.64 44.66 35.13
C ARG A 512 29.02 43.94 35.24
N PRO A 513 29.62 43.32 34.18
CA PRO A 513 29.13 43.03 32.82
C PRO A 513 29.48 41.60 32.25
N GLU A 514 29.04 41.36 31.00
CA GLU A 514 29.57 40.47 29.94
C GLU A 514 29.13 38.99 29.82
N SER A 515 28.61 38.69 28.61
CA SER A 515 28.73 37.45 27.80
C SER A 515 27.64 36.37 27.82
N TRP A 516 27.11 36.09 26.63
CA TRP A 516 26.25 34.96 26.28
C TRP A 516 27.14 33.73 25.99
N TYR A 517 27.13 32.73 26.86
CA TYR A 517 27.87 31.48 26.66
C TYR A 517 26.95 30.27 26.83
N PHE A 518 26.52 29.67 25.72
CA PHE A 518 26.33 28.22 25.70
C PHE A 518 27.72 27.56 25.67
N ASN A 519 27.89 26.45 26.40
CA ASN A 519 29.09 25.62 26.33
C ASN A 519 28.98 24.62 25.16
N LYS A 520 30.11 23.99 24.77
CA LYS A 520 30.17 23.09 23.60
C LYS A 520 29.16 21.92 23.69
N GLN A 521 28.91 21.40 24.89
CA GLN A 521 27.97 20.30 25.12
C GLN A 521 26.51 20.74 24.94
N GLU A 522 26.15 21.93 25.45
CA GLU A 522 24.79 22.47 25.30
C GLU A 522 24.42 22.77 23.84
N VAL A 523 25.39 23.23 23.03
CA VAL A 523 25.19 23.42 21.59
C VAL A 523 24.97 22.09 20.87
N PHE A 524 25.66 21.04 21.29
CA PHE A 524 25.54 19.70 20.74
C PHE A 524 24.20 19.05 21.11
N ASP A 525 23.82 19.11 22.39
CA ASP A 525 22.53 18.62 22.90
C ASP A 525 21.36 19.37 22.24
N TRP A 526 21.51 20.69 22.04
CA TRP A 526 20.54 21.47 21.29
C TRP A 526 20.49 21.05 19.83
N ALA A 527 21.62 20.86 19.14
CA ALA A 527 21.66 20.46 17.73
C ALA A 527 20.94 19.12 17.48
N GLN A 528 20.94 18.21 18.47
CA GLN A 528 20.24 16.93 18.41
C GLN A 528 18.76 16.99 18.85
N SER A 529 18.30 18.12 19.39
CA SER A 529 16.90 18.33 19.76
C SER A 529 16.02 18.61 18.52
N PRO A 530 14.71 18.29 18.58
CA PRO A 530 13.78 18.54 17.47
C PRO A 530 13.47 20.02 17.23
N ASN A 531 13.90 20.93 18.11
CA ASN A 531 13.60 22.35 18.02
C ASN A 531 14.54 23.05 17.02
N VAL A 532 14.00 23.78 16.04
CA VAL A 532 14.78 24.43 14.97
C VAL A 532 14.48 25.92 14.93
N ASP A 533 15.50 26.74 15.10
CA ASP A 533 15.41 28.20 15.10
C ASP A 533 16.55 28.78 14.25
N ALA A 534 16.19 29.52 13.19
CA ALA A 534 17.14 30.05 12.23
C ALA A 534 18.13 31.06 12.84
N GLU A 535 17.72 31.85 13.84
CA GLU A 535 18.57 32.87 14.46
C GLU A 535 19.57 32.23 15.43
N ILE A 536 19.16 31.19 16.14
CA ILE A 536 20.08 30.37 16.93
C ILE A 536 21.11 29.71 16.02
N ILE A 537 20.70 29.17 14.87
CA ILE A 537 21.62 28.57 13.89
C ILE A 537 22.64 29.62 13.40
N ARG A 538 22.21 30.81 12.98
CA ARG A 538 23.11 31.89 12.52
C ARG A 538 24.16 32.26 13.58
N ASN A 539 23.74 32.34 14.83
CA ASN A 539 24.62 32.65 15.96
C ASN A 539 25.62 31.54 16.27
N ILE A 540 25.22 30.26 16.10
CA ILE A 540 26.16 29.13 16.27
C ILE A 540 27.15 29.09 15.10
N PHE A 541 26.70 29.31 13.85
CA PHE A 541 27.56 29.38 12.66
C PHE A 541 28.67 30.44 12.80
N SER A 542 28.35 31.62 13.32
CA SER A 542 29.34 32.70 13.49
C SER A 542 30.34 32.44 14.62
N LYS A 543 29.95 31.70 15.66
CA LYS A 543 30.77 31.45 16.86
C LYS A 543 31.62 30.18 16.77
N TYR A 544 31.09 29.13 16.17
CA TYR A 544 31.71 27.79 16.08
C TYR A 544 32.14 27.44 14.65
N TYR A 545 32.37 28.47 13.81
CA TYR A 545 32.79 28.33 12.41
C TYR A 545 33.96 27.35 12.20
N PHE A 546 34.87 27.23 13.17
CA PHE A 546 36.04 26.33 13.13
C PHE A 546 35.83 24.97 13.86
N ASP A 547 34.67 24.72 14.48
CA ASP A 547 34.38 23.49 15.22
C ASP A 547 33.57 22.51 14.35
N LEU A 548 34.29 21.62 13.67
CA LEU A 548 33.77 20.67 12.69
C LEU A 548 32.62 19.79 13.22
N GLU A 549 32.67 19.38 14.50
CA GLU A 549 31.65 18.50 15.09
C GLU A 549 30.30 19.22 15.21
N ILE A 550 30.30 20.50 15.57
CA ILE A 550 29.08 21.31 15.68
C ILE A 550 28.52 21.63 14.29
N MET A 551 29.40 21.93 13.33
CA MET A 551 28.99 22.30 11.96
C MET A 551 28.32 21.14 11.22
N VAL A 552 28.77 19.90 11.45
CA VAL A 552 28.13 18.68 10.91
C VAL A 552 26.69 18.55 11.41
N GLU A 553 26.49 18.64 12.73
CA GLU A 553 25.16 18.45 13.33
C GLU A 553 24.19 19.58 12.96
N LEU A 554 24.70 20.81 12.80
CA LEU A 554 23.91 21.93 12.28
C LEU A 554 23.46 21.72 10.82
N ILE A 555 24.34 21.26 9.93
CA ILE A 555 23.98 21.04 8.52
C ILE A 555 22.93 19.92 8.40
N LYS A 556 23.06 18.83 9.18
CA LYS A 556 22.03 17.79 9.26
C LYS A 556 20.71 18.35 9.77
N LYS A 557 20.74 19.17 10.83
CA LYS A 557 19.54 19.79 11.39
C LYS A 557 18.84 20.72 10.39
N ILE A 558 19.59 21.51 9.63
CA ILE A 558 19.05 22.34 8.55
C ILE A 558 18.42 21.46 7.46
N HIS A 559 19.10 20.38 7.05
CA HIS A 559 18.60 19.47 6.02
C HIS A 559 17.27 18.81 6.42
N TYR A 560 17.26 18.15 7.57
CA TYR A 560 16.13 17.34 8.07
C TYR A 560 15.02 18.17 8.72
N SER A 561 15.21 19.49 8.92
CA SER A 561 14.16 20.37 9.42
C SER A 561 13.00 20.46 8.42
N THR A 562 11.79 20.18 8.89
CA THR A 562 10.55 20.45 8.15
C THR A 562 10.01 21.87 8.39
N SER A 563 10.58 22.60 9.36
CA SER A 563 10.14 23.93 9.79
C SER A 563 10.87 25.09 9.10
N LEU A 564 12.05 24.85 8.53
CA LEU A 564 12.79 25.85 7.73
C LEU A 564 12.32 25.80 6.27
N SER A 565 12.02 26.97 5.69
CA SER A 565 11.75 27.12 4.27
C SER A 565 13.00 26.82 3.42
N ILE A 566 12.81 26.51 2.13
CA ILE A 566 13.93 26.22 1.21
C ILE A 566 14.92 27.40 1.14
N GLU A 567 14.41 28.63 1.17
CA GLU A 567 15.21 29.86 1.13
C GLU A 567 16.01 30.07 2.42
N GLU A 568 15.40 29.83 3.60
CA GLU A 568 16.11 29.88 4.88
C GLU A 568 17.21 28.82 4.98
N LYS A 569 16.95 27.60 4.49
CA LYS A 569 17.97 26.56 4.41
C LYS A 569 19.14 27.02 3.53
N GLN A 570 18.86 27.58 2.36
CA GLN A 570 19.90 28.09 1.47
C GLN A 570 20.69 29.24 2.10
N ASP A 571 20.03 30.17 2.79
CA ASP A 571 20.68 31.29 3.46
C ASP A 571 21.55 30.87 4.63
N LEU A 572 21.09 29.91 5.44
CA LEU A 572 21.90 29.35 6.53
C LEU A 572 23.09 28.57 5.98
N LEU A 573 22.92 27.81 4.90
CA LEU A 573 24.01 27.06 4.27
C LEU A 573 25.04 27.97 3.56
N ARG A 574 24.67 29.20 3.15
CA ARG A 574 25.63 30.20 2.65
C ARG A 574 26.61 30.69 3.71
N LEU A 575 26.27 30.53 4.99
CA LEU A 575 27.17 30.84 6.12
C LEU A 575 28.20 29.72 6.37
N ALA A 576 28.07 28.58 5.69
CA ALA A 576 29.03 27.49 5.80
C ALA A 576 30.40 27.87 5.22
N PRO A 577 31.50 27.32 5.77
CA PRO A 577 32.84 27.63 5.31
C PRO A 577 33.04 27.38 3.81
N HIS A 578 33.75 28.28 3.13
CA HIS A 578 34.10 28.12 1.70
C HIS A 578 35.42 27.36 1.48
N GLU A 579 36.03 26.85 2.54
CA GLU A 579 37.30 26.14 2.50
C GLU A 579 37.10 24.72 1.96
N LYS A 580 37.98 24.31 1.03
CA LYS A 580 37.87 23.00 0.36
C LYS A 580 38.06 21.86 1.36
N GLU A 581 39.00 22.01 2.29
CA GLU A 581 39.33 21.02 3.33
C GLU A 581 38.13 20.72 4.24
N PHE A 582 37.34 21.74 4.57
CA PHE A 582 36.09 21.59 5.34
C PHE A 582 35.10 20.69 4.61
N TRP A 583 34.83 20.96 3.32
CA TRP A 583 33.86 20.18 2.55
C TRP A 583 34.34 18.76 2.24
N ILE A 584 35.64 18.53 2.11
CA ILE A 584 36.20 17.17 2.00
C ILE A 584 35.86 16.35 3.25
N GLN A 585 36.12 16.90 4.44
CA GLN A 585 35.84 16.20 5.70
C GLN A 585 34.33 15.99 5.91
N MET A 586 33.51 16.96 5.54
CA MET A 586 32.04 16.84 5.61
C MET A 586 31.54 15.68 4.76
N VAL A 587 31.92 15.63 3.47
CA VAL A 587 31.48 14.58 2.54
C VAL A 587 32.04 13.20 2.90
N GLN A 588 33.20 13.13 3.55
CA GLN A 588 33.76 11.89 4.09
C GLN A 588 32.97 11.36 5.29
N ASN A 589 32.44 12.24 6.15
CA ASN A 589 31.65 11.86 7.32
C ASN A 589 30.18 11.56 6.99
N ASP A 590 29.60 12.29 6.02
CA ASP A 590 28.22 12.11 5.57
C ASP A 590 28.11 12.36 4.06
N VAL A 591 27.83 11.31 3.32
CA VAL A 591 27.84 11.30 1.85
C VAL A 591 26.73 12.16 1.24
N VAL A 592 25.65 12.44 1.99
CA VAL A 592 24.48 13.19 1.50
C VAL A 592 24.74 14.70 1.50
N THR A 593 25.79 15.16 2.18
CA THR A 593 26.10 16.60 2.29
C THR A 593 26.68 17.21 1.02
N PHE A 594 27.09 16.40 0.04
CA PHE A 594 27.68 16.88 -1.22
C PHE A 594 26.72 17.80 -2.00
N GLN A 595 25.40 17.57 -1.91
CA GLN A 595 24.38 18.43 -2.53
C GLN A 595 24.43 19.90 -2.04
N TYR A 596 25.05 20.16 -0.89
CA TYR A 596 25.18 21.49 -0.27
C TYR A 596 26.52 22.17 -0.53
N VAL A 597 27.47 21.47 -1.13
CA VAL A 597 28.78 22.03 -1.47
C VAL A 597 28.59 23.28 -2.35
N PRO A 598 29.29 24.39 -2.13
CA PRO A 598 29.21 25.57 -2.99
C PRO A 598 29.52 25.22 -4.46
N GLU A 599 28.80 25.83 -5.41
CA GLU A 599 28.93 25.53 -6.84
C GLU A 599 30.38 25.61 -7.35
N LYS A 600 31.14 26.59 -6.86
CA LYS A 600 32.58 26.77 -7.17
C LYS A 600 33.43 25.55 -6.81
N LEU A 601 33.06 24.82 -5.75
CA LEU A 601 33.78 23.64 -5.27
C LEU A 601 33.24 22.33 -5.88
N ARG A 602 32.03 22.33 -6.47
CA ARG A 602 31.49 21.14 -7.18
C ARG A 602 32.20 20.84 -8.49
N ASN A 603 32.99 21.78 -9.01
CA ASN A 603 33.91 21.55 -10.13
C ASN A 603 35.28 21.01 -9.68
N ASP A 604 35.50 20.80 -8.37
CA ASP A 604 36.73 20.19 -7.89
C ASP A 604 36.71 18.68 -8.09
N ARG A 605 37.62 18.19 -8.93
CA ARG A 605 37.71 16.77 -9.30
C ARG A 605 37.90 15.84 -8.09
N THR A 606 38.67 16.27 -7.09
CA THR A 606 38.99 15.42 -5.92
C THR A 606 37.76 15.28 -5.03
N LEU A 607 37.09 16.40 -4.74
CA LEU A 607 35.88 16.40 -3.93
C LEU A 607 34.73 15.63 -4.61
N ALA A 608 34.56 15.80 -5.92
CA ALA A 608 33.58 15.04 -6.70
C ALA A 608 33.85 13.53 -6.66
N LEU A 609 35.11 13.11 -6.79
CA LEU A 609 35.49 11.69 -6.75
C LEU A 609 35.20 11.06 -5.37
N ILE A 610 35.54 11.75 -4.28
CA ILE A 610 35.21 11.31 -2.91
C ILE A 610 33.69 11.16 -2.74
N ALA A 611 32.92 12.13 -3.24
CA ALA A 611 31.47 12.12 -3.12
C ALA A 611 30.82 10.93 -3.85
N VAL A 612 31.24 10.62 -5.08
CA VAL A 612 30.63 9.55 -5.89
C VAL A 612 31.10 8.15 -5.49
N ILE A 613 32.31 8.00 -4.96
CA ILE A 613 32.82 6.71 -4.47
C ILE A 613 31.96 6.19 -3.32
N ASN A 614 31.62 7.08 -2.39
CA ASN A 614 30.83 6.69 -1.22
C ASN A 614 29.32 6.65 -1.52
N TYR A 615 28.84 7.49 -2.46
CA TYR A 615 27.43 7.50 -2.87
C TYR A 615 27.24 7.97 -4.33
N GLY A 616 27.02 7.03 -5.25
CA GLY A 616 27.06 7.29 -6.70
C GLY A 616 26.05 8.34 -7.22
N ASN A 617 24.90 8.49 -6.56
CA ASN A 617 23.89 9.49 -6.95
C ASN A 617 24.39 10.93 -6.80
N ASN A 618 25.46 11.16 -6.05
CA ASN A 618 26.11 12.48 -5.97
C ASN A 618 26.58 13.00 -7.33
N LEU A 619 26.71 12.13 -8.35
CA LEU A 619 26.99 12.53 -9.72
C LEU A 619 25.97 13.57 -10.25
N GLU A 620 24.72 13.57 -9.76
CA GLU A 620 23.71 14.58 -10.09
C GLU A 620 24.18 16.02 -9.80
N PHE A 621 24.87 16.21 -8.68
CA PHE A 621 25.29 17.53 -8.19
C PHE A 621 26.68 17.95 -8.68
N VAL A 622 27.46 17.02 -9.25
CA VAL A 622 28.77 17.30 -9.84
C VAL A 622 28.62 18.27 -11.02
N SER A 623 29.65 19.10 -11.26
CA SER A 623 29.66 20.06 -12.37
C SER A 623 29.45 19.37 -13.74
N GLN A 624 28.94 20.13 -14.71
CA GLN A 624 28.72 19.61 -16.06
C GLN A 624 30.01 19.18 -16.77
N GLU A 625 31.15 19.81 -16.44
CA GLU A 625 32.47 19.42 -16.96
C GLU A 625 32.91 18.05 -16.43
N LEU A 626 32.75 17.81 -15.13
CA LEU A 626 33.16 16.56 -14.49
C LEU A 626 32.19 15.40 -14.73
N LYS A 627 30.93 15.68 -15.10
CA LYS A 627 29.99 14.66 -15.60
C LYS A 627 30.44 14.01 -16.92
N LYS A 628 31.44 14.57 -17.59
CA LYS A 628 32.10 14.02 -18.78
C LYS A 628 33.36 13.21 -18.44
N ASP A 629 33.83 13.25 -17.20
CA ASP A 629 35.01 12.51 -16.76
C ASP A 629 34.64 11.03 -16.61
N LYS A 630 35.19 10.20 -17.50
CA LYS A 630 34.93 8.76 -17.55
C LYS A 630 35.26 8.05 -16.23
N GLU A 631 36.29 8.48 -15.51
CA GLU A 631 36.66 7.85 -14.24
C GLU A 631 35.62 8.15 -13.15
N ILE A 632 35.18 9.41 -13.03
CA ILE A 632 34.15 9.80 -12.05
C ILE A 632 32.85 9.04 -12.31
N VAL A 633 32.43 8.95 -13.59
CA VAL A 633 31.22 8.21 -13.96
C VAL A 633 31.38 6.71 -13.68
N LEU A 634 32.50 6.08 -14.00
CA LEU A 634 32.70 4.65 -13.70
C LEU A 634 32.73 4.37 -12.19
N GLN A 635 33.32 5.26 -11.38
CA GLN A 635 33.31 5.12 -9.92
C GLN A 635 31.91 5.31 -9.33
N SER A 636 31.12 6.24 -9.86
CA SER A 636 29.73 6.42 -9.41
C SER A 636 28.87 5.19 -9.70
N LEU A 637 29.06 4.54 -10.85
CA LEU A 637 28.33 3.32 -11.22
C LEU A 637 28.69 2.12 -10.33
N ARG A 638 29.92 2.05 -9.79
CA ARG A 638 30.33 0.97 -8.87
C ARG A 638 29.60 1.06 -7.53
N SER A 639 29.26 2.26 -7.07
CA SER A 639 28.53 2.47 -5.83
C SER A 639 27.02 2.49 -6.03
N ASN A 640 26.53 3.09 -7.13
CA ASN A 640 25.11 3.09 -7.51
C ASN A 640 24.92 3.19 -9.04
N PHE A 641 24.36 2.15 -9.65
CA PHE A 641 24.10 2.10 -11.09
C PHE A 641 23.08 3.15 -11.58
N GLY A 642 22.19 3.65 -10.72
CA GLY A 642 21.26 4.73 -11.04
C GLY A 642 21.96 6.04 -11.43
N ALA A 643 23.23 6.20 -11.03
CA ALA A 643 24.05 7.35 -11.40
C ALA A 643 24.21 7.51 -12.92
N PHE A 644 24.03 6.44 -13.71
CA PHE A 644 24.10 6.48 -15.17
C PHE A 644 23.20 7.56 -15.79
N MET A 645 22.02 7.80 -15.22
CA MET A 645 21.05 8.79 -15.71
C MET A 645 21.58 10.22 -15.64
N PHE A 646 22.51 10.50 -14.70
CA PHE A 646 23.09 11.82 -14.49
C PHE A 646 24.39 12.05 -15.28
N ALA A 647 24.92 11.01 -15.93
CA ALA A 647 26.12 11.12 -16.77
C ALA A 647 25.84 11.95 -18.02
N SER A 648 26.88 12.61 -18.55
CA SER A 648 26.77 13.38 -19.77
C SER A 648 26.29 12.50 -20.95
N PRO A 649 25.61 13.06 -21.97
CA PRO A 649 25.22 12.30 -23.16
C PRO A 649 26.41 11.60 -23.85
N GLU A 650 27.59 12.22 -23.80
CA GLU A 650 28.84 11.66 -24.35
C GLU A 650 29.26 10.40 -23.57
N CYS A 651 29.22 10.44 -22.23
CA CYS A 651 29.53 9.29 -21.38
C CYS A 651 28.46 8.19 -21.47
N ARG A 652 27.19 8.54 -21.63
CA ARG A 652 26.11 7.57 -21.90
C ARG A 652 26.23 6.91 -23.28
N ASN A 653 27.02 7.50 -24.17
CA ASN A 653 27.37 6.94 -25.47
C ASN A 653 28.73 6.21 -25.48
N ASP A 654 29.42 6.09 -24.33
CA ASP A 654 30.64 5.29 -24.22
C ASP A 654 30.28 3.83 -23.93
N PHE A 655 30.80 2.91 -24.75
CA PHE A 655 30.47 1.48 -24.67
C PHE A 655 30.88 0.85 -23.32
N GLU A 656 32.00 1.25 -22.72
CA GLU A 656 32.49 0.68 -21.46
C GLU A 656 31.61 1.12 -20.29
N ILE A 657 31.25 2.41 -20.24
CA ILE A 657 30.34 2.96 -19.23
C ILE A 657 28.95 2.31 -19.37
N ALA A 658 28.39 2.29 -20.58
CA ALA A 658 27.09 1.69 -20.86
C ALA A 658 27.07 0.20 -20.51
N SER A 659 28.10 -0.56 -20.89
CA SER A 659 28.22 -1.99 -20.58
C SER A 659 28.28 -2.25 -19.07
N THR A 660 28.99 -1.41 -18.32
CA THR A 660 29.08 -1.49 -16.85
C THR A 660 27.72 -1.22 -16.19
N ALA A 661 27.01 -0.18 -16.64
CA ALA A 661 25.70 0.19 -16.13
C ALA A 661 24.64 -0.89 -16.44
N VAL A 662 24.53 -1.27 -17.72
CA VAL A 662 23.58 -2.26 -18.22
C VAL A 662 23.84 -3.66 -17.65
N GLY A 663 25.11 -4.03 -17.46
CA GLY A 663 25.51 -5.28 -16.81
C GLY A 663 25.06 -5.38 -15.34
N SER A 664 24.76 -4.24 -14.70
CA SER A 664 24.18 -4.18 -13.37
C SER A 664 22.65 -4.12 -13.42
N TYR A 665 22.09 -3.27 -14.29
CA TYR A 665 20.65 -3.10 -14.48
C TYR A 665 20.27 -2.92 -15.95
N GLY A 666 19.63 -3.94 -16.55
CA GLY A 666 19.40 -4.03 -18.00
C GLY A 666 18.58 -2.89 -18.60
N LEU A 667 17.63 -2.32 -17.86
CA LEU A 667 16.75 -1.23 -18.35
C LEU A 667 17.46 0.11 -18.54
N LEU A 668 18.72 0.26 -18.10
CA LEU A 668 19.51 1.46 -18.37
C LEU A 668 19.86 1.60 -19.86
N LEU A 669 19.68 0.54 -20.66
CA LEU A 669 19.83 0.58 -22.11
C LEU A 669 18.99 1.71 -22.75
N GLN A 670 17.81 2.01 -22.20
CA GLN A 670 16.93 3.09 -22.69
C GLN A 670 17.58 4.49 -22.64
N HIS A 671 18.59 4.68 -21.79
CA HIS A 671 19.29 5.96 -21.64
C HIS A 671 20.57 6.07 -22.48
N CYS A 672 20.94 5.00 -23.19
CA CYS A 672 22.03 4.97 -24.16
C CYS A 672 21.61 5.63 -25.48
N SER A 673 22.57 5.90 -26.37
CA SER A 673 22.28 6.36 -27.73
C SER A 673 21.60 5.28 -28.58
N GLU A 674 20.97 5.67 -29.68
CA GLU A 674 20.42 4.72 -30.66
C GLU A 674 21.51 3.79 -31.24
N GLU A 675 22.75 4.24 -31.37
CA GLU A 675 23.87 3.42 -31.84
C GLU A 675 24.16 2.26 -30.87
N LEU A 676 24.23 2.56 -29.57
CA LEU A 676 24.47 1.56 -28.52
C LEU A 676 23.24 0.69 -28.25
N GLN A 677 22.03 1.24 -28.36
CA GLN A 677 20.78 0.46 -28.31
C GLN A 677 20.69 -0.57 -29.44
N ASN A 678 21.45 -0.38 -30.52
CA ASN A 678 21.56 -1.30 -31.64
C ASN A 678 22.85 -2.11 -31.66
N ASN A 679 23.69 -1.99 -30.61
CA ASN A 679 24.87 -2.81 -30.45
C ASN A 679 24.47 -4.19 -29.91
N ARG A 680 24.66 -5.22 -30.74
CA ARG A 680 24.28 -6.61 -30.45
C ARG A 680 24.79 -7.12 -29.09
N ASP A 681 26.07 -6.90 -28.79
CA ASP A 681 26.71 -7.45 -27.58
C ASP A 681 26.21 -6.74 -26.30
N LEU A 682 26.04 -5.42 -26.38
CA LEU A 682 25.50 -4.64 -25.27
C LEU A 682 24.04 -5.03 -24.98
N VAL A 683 23.22 -5.16 -26.03
CA VAL A 683 21.82 -5.61 -25.93
C VAL A 683 21.73 -7.00 -25.32
N LEU A 684 22.56 -7.95 -25.77
CA LEU A 684 22.58 -9.30 -25.23
C LEU A 684 22.92 -9.29 -23.74
N ASN A 685 23.88 -8.45 -23.31
CA ASN A 685 24.18 -8.25 -21.90
C ASN A 685 23.02 -7.62 -21.12
N ALA A 686 22.30 -6.66 -21.72
CA ALA A 686 21.10 -6.05 -21.13
C ALA A 686 20.00 -7.08 -20.90
N VAL A 687 19.68 -7.85 -21.94
CA VAL A 687 18.61 -8.85 -21.94
C VAL A 687 18.91 -10.00 -20.98
N ARG A 688 20.19 -10.40 -20.82
CA ARG A 688 20.61 -11.37 -19.79
C ARG A 688 20.26 -10.92 -18.38
N LYS A 689 20.17 -9.61 -18.14
CA LYS A 689 19.83 -9.01 -16.84
C LYS A 689 18.33 -8.77 -16.72
N ASP A 690 17.71 -8.21 -17.75
CA ASP A 690 16.27 -7.93 -17.78
C ASP A 690 15.72 -8.09 -19.20
N ALA A 691 14.77 -9.02 -19.38
CA ALA A 691 14.17 -9.33 -20.67
C ALA A 691 13.54 -8.11 -21.37
N ARG A 692 12.99 -7.16 -20.58
CA ARG A 692 12.30 -5.97 -21.10
C ARG A 692 13.25 -4.98 -21.77
N ALA A 693 14.57 -5.15 -21.61
CA ALA A 693 15.56 -4.34 -22.32
C ALA A 693 15.39 -4.43 -23.85
N ILE A 694 14.85 -5.54 -24.37
CA ILE A 694 14.58 -5.74 -25.79
C ILE A 694 13.61 -4.70 -26.38
N TYR A 695 12.72 -4.10 -25.57
CA TYR A 695 11.77 -3.10 -26.04
C TYR A 695 12.42 -1.76 -26.41
N PHE A 696 13.68 -1.54 -26.01
CA PHE A 696 14.44 -0.32 -26.31
C PHE A 696 15.39 -0.49 -27.51
N THR A 697 15.32 -1.60 -28.23
CA THR A 697 16.22 -1.90 -29.36
C THR A 697 15.50 -1.74 -30.69
N SER A 698 16.25 -1.61 -31.79
CA SER A 698 15.65 -1.60 -33.12
C SER A 698 14.94 -2.92 -33.46
N PRO A 699 13.94 -2.88 -34.36
CA PRO A 699 13.24 -4.07 -34.85
C PRO A 699 14.18 -5.13 -35.47
N GLN A 700 15.34 -4.74 -35.99
CA GLN A 700 16.31 -5.69 -36.56
C GLN A 700 16.85 -6.66 -35.50
N LEU A 701 17.03 -6.22 -34.24
CA LEU A 701 17.51 -7.09 -33.17
C LEU A 701 16.41 -7.98 -32.59
N HIS A 702 15.15 -7.67 -32.83
CA HIS A 702 14.01 -8.57 -32.52
C HIS A 702 14.00 -9.81 -33.41
N MET A 703 14.78 -9.81 -34.50
CA MET A 703 15.00 -10.96 -35.37
C MET A 703 16.20 -11.83 -34.93
N ASP A 704 17.02 -11.36 -34.00
CA ASP A 704 18.18 -12.13 -33.54
C ASP A 704 17.73 -13.25 -32.62
N LYS A 705 17.83 -14.49 -33.12
CA LYS A 705 17.39 -15.69 -32.42
C LYS A 705 18.03 -15.85 -31.04
N GLU A 706 19.29 -15.45 -30.86
CA GLU A 706 20.00 -15.61 -29.58
C GLU A 706 19.48 -14.59 -28.55
N ILE A 707 19.27 -13.35 -28.97
CA ILE A 707 18.73 -12.29 -28.09
C ILE A 707 17.32 -12.66 -27.65
N VAL A 708 16.46 -13.08 -28.59
CA VAL A 708 15.07 -13.45 -28.28
C VAL A 708 15.03 -14.68 -27.37
N LEU A 709 15.80 -15.75 -27.66
CA LEU A 709 15.85 -16.93 -26.77
C LEU A 709 16.35 -16.57 -25.37
N THR A 710 17.33 -15.68 -25.27
CA THR A 710 17.82 -15.17 -23.98
C THR A 710 16.71 -14.41 -23.25
N ALA A 711 15.97 -13.55 -23.94
CA ALA A 711 14.84 -12.81 -23.37
C ALA A 711 13.72 -13.76 -22.89
N LEU A 712 13.37 -14.78 -23.69
CA LEU A 712 12.39 -15.80 -23.33
C LEU A 712 12.80 -16.54 -22.05
N SER A 713 14.08 -16.90 -21.91
CA SER A 713 14.61 -17.55 -20.70
C SER A 713 14.53 -16.67 -19.44
N LYS A 714 14.31 -15.37 -19.62
CA LYS A 714 14.18 -14.36 -18.57
C LYS A 714 12.74 -13.91 -18.36
N GLY A 715 11.76 -14.61 -18.92
CA GLY A 715 10.33 -14.34 -18.74
C GLY A 715 9.75 -13.34 -19.72
N LEU A 716 10.35 -13.18 -20.92
CA LEU A 716 9.65 -12.49 -22.00
C LEU A 716 8.45 -13.33 -22.44
N ASP A 717 7.26 -12.75 -22.33
CA ASP A 717 6.00 -13.37 -22.76
C ASP A 717 5.59 -12.84 -24.14
N TYR A 718 6.50 -12.85 -25.10
CA TYR A 718 6.25 -12.36 -26.46
C TYR A 718 7.12 -13.09 -27.48
N LEU A 719 6.53 -13.41 -28.64
CA LEU A 719 7.23 -13.96 -29.79
C LEU A 719 7.10 -13.01 -31.00
N PRO A 720 8.22 -12.54 -31.58
CA PRO A 720 8.19 -11.77 -32.82
C PRO A 720 7.47 -12.54 -33.96
N PRO A 721 6.46 -11.94 -34.64
CA PRO A 721 5.66 -12.60 -35.68
C PRO A 721 6.50 -13.21 -36.82
N GLU A 722 7.62 -12.58 -37.14
CA GLU A 722 8.52 -13.01 -38.20
C GLU A 722 9.25 -14.31 -37.84
N LEU A 723 9.48 -14.56 -36.55
CA LEU A 723 10.07 -15.80 -36.03
C LEU A 723 9.01 -16.88 -35.72
N ALA A 724 7.72 -16.52 -35.70
CA ALA A 724 6.61 -17.43 -35.42
C ALA A 724 6.33 -18.46 -36.53
N ASN A 725 7.07 -18.41 -37.64
CA ASN A 725 7.02 -19.40 -38.73
C ASN A 725 8.32 -20.22 -38.87
N ASP A 726 9.35 -19.93 -38.07
CA ASP A 726 10.62 -20.65 -38.09
C ASP A 726 10.57 -21.86 -37.15
N MET A 727 10.40 -23.05 -37.72
CA MET A 727 10.18 -24.27 -36.93
C MET A 727 11.35 -24.60 -35.99
N GLU A 728 12.60 -24.44 -36.43
CA GLU A 728 13.76 -24.74 -35.58
C GLU A 728 13.83 -23.78 -34.39
N PHE A 729 13.44 -22.52 -34.62
CA PHE A 729 13.36 -21.53 -33.57
C PHE A 729 12.19 -21.78 -32.62
N ILE A 730 11.00 -22.07 -33.14
CA ILE A 730 9.80 -22.35 -32.34
C ILE A 730 10.06 -23.52 -31.38
N GLU A 731 10.67 -24.61 -31.85
CA GLU A 731 11.03 -25.75 -31.01
C GLU A 731 11.92 -25.34 -29.83
N LYS A 732 12.95 -24.53 -30.05
CA LYS A 732 13.81 -24.01 -28.97
C LYS A 732 13.09 -23.00 -28.08
N ALA A 733 12.22 -22.17 -28.65
CA ALA A 733 11.45 -21.17 -27.92
C ALA A 733 10.48 -21.81 -26.94
N VAL A 734 9.71 -22.83 -27.36
CA VAL A 734 8.77 -23.55 -26.48
C VAL A 734 9.47 -24.41 -25.42
N GLN A 735 10.68 -24.91 -25.72
CA GLN A 735 11.52 -25.58 -24.71
C GLN A 735 12.02 -24.62 -23.64
N THR A 736 12.17 -23.34 -23.99
CA THR A 736 12.64 -22.29 -23.08
C THR A 736 11.48 -21.71 -22.26
N ASN A 737 10.37 -21.35 -22.92
CA ASN A 737 9.14 -20.83 -22.32
C ASN A 737 7.91 -21.42 -23.04
N GLY A 738 7.21 -22.35 -22.39
CA GLY A 738 6.07 -23.07 -22.95
C GLY A 738 4.85 -22.17 -23.22
N LEU A 739 4.72 -21.02 -22.54
CA LEU A 739 3.62 -20.08 -22.76
C LEU A 739 3.68 -19.39 -24.13
N ILE A 740 4.82 -19.45 -24.82
CA ILE A 740 4.98 -18.95 -26.18
C ILE A 740 4.10 -19.69 -27.19
N LEU A 741 3.56 -20.86 -26.83
CA LEU A 741 2.59 -21.57 -27.65
C LEU A 741 1.40 -20.67 -28.07
N GLN A 742 1.02 -19.66 -27.28
CA GLN A 742 -0.02 -18.68 -27.61
C GLN A 742 0.21 -17.92 -28.93
N TYR A 743 1.48 -17.76 -29.34
CA TYR A 743 1.86 -17.05 -30.56
C TYR A 743 2.09 -17.97 -31.76
N VAL A 744 2.07 -19.29 -31.56
CA VAL A 744 2.23 -20.28 -32.63
C VAL A 744 0.86 -20.53 -33.25
N SER A 745 0.74 -20.46 -34.58
CA SER A 745 -0.57 -20.64 -35.25
C SER A 745 -1.14 -22.05 -35.02
N HIS A 746 -2.48 -22.15 -34.89
CA HIS A 746 -3.15 -23.45 -34.70
C HIS A 746 -2.83 -24.45 -35.82
N ASP A 747 -2.66 -24.00 -37.06
CA ASP A 747 -2.22 -24.84 -38.18
C ASP A 747 -0.89 -25.55 -37.90
N ILE A 748 0.08 -24.85 -37.31
CA ILE A 748 1.38 -25.42 -36.92
C ILE A 748 1.19 -26.37 -35.75
N GLN A 749 0.43 -25.95 -34.72
CA GLN A 749 0.16 -26.77 -33.54
C GLN A 749 -0.53 -28.10 -33.88
N GLU A 750 -1.45 -28.10 -34.85
CA GLU A 750 -2.16 -29.31 -35.29
C GLU A 750 -1.31 -30.21 -36.17
N LYS A 751 -0.51 -29.63 -37.08
CA LYS A 751 0.40 -30.38 -37.97
C LYS A 751 1.61 -30.95 -37.22
N GLN A 752 2.10 -30.25 -36.19
CA GLN A 752 3.30 -30.62 -35.43
C GLN A 752 3.00 -30.77 -33.93
N LYS A 753 2.31 -31.87 -33.59
CA LYS A 753 1.85 -32.16 -32.23
C LYS A 753 2.96 -32.18 -31.18
N GLU A 754 4.19 -32.51 -31.57
CA GLU A 754 5.34 -32.55 -30.64
C GLU A 754 5.74 -31.15 -30.14
N ILE A 755 5.48 -30.06 -30.88
CA ILE A 755 5.70 -28.69 -30.38
C ILE A 755 4.77 -28.41 -29.20
N THR A 756 3.47 -28.64 -29.38
CA THR A 756 2.45 -28.49 -28.32
C THR A 756 2.78 -29.34 -27.11
N LYS A 757 3.16 -30.60 -27.34
CA LYS A 757 3.55 -31.52 -26.25
C LYS A 757 4.81 -31.06 -25.52
N THR A 758 5.79 -30.50 -26.22
CA THR A 758 7.01 -29.94 -25.63
C THR A 758 6.69 -28.71 -24.78
N ALA A 759 5.84 -27.81 -25.30
CA ALA A 759 5.36 -26.64 -24.57
C ALA A 759 4.62 -27.03 -23.27
N VAL A 760 3.69 -27.99 -23.35
CA VAL A 760 2.93 -28.50 -22.19
C VAL A 760 3.82 -29.23 -21.18
N LYS A 761 4.85 -29.95 -21.65
CA LYS A 761 5.85 -30.57 -20.75
C LYS A 761 6.69 -29.54 -20.00
N GLN A 762 7.00 -28.41 -20.65
CA GLN A 762 7.76 -27.32 -20.04
C GLN A 762 6.88 -26.57 -19.03
N CYS A 763 5.63 -26.25 -19.39
CA CYS A 763 4.65 -25.59 -18.54
C CYS A 763 3.25 -26.14 -18.81
N GLY A 764 2.65 -26.81 -17.81
CA GLY A 764 1.33 -27.45 -17.94
C GLY A 764 0.21 -26.48 -18.37
N LEU A 765 0.30 -25.20 -17.99
CA LEU A 765 -0.67 -24.16 -18.36
C LEU A 765 -0.64 -23.79 -19.85
N ALA A 766 0.41 -24.18 -20.60
CA ALA A 766 0.47 -23.94 -22.03
C ALA A 766 -0.69 -24.62 -22.79
N ILE A 767 -1.32 -25.65 -22.21
CA ILE A 767 -2.47 -26.34 -22.80
C ILE A 767 -3.66 -25.40 -23.08
N GLN A 768 -3.76 -24.27 -22.36
CA GLN A 768 -4.79 -23.25 -22.58
C GLN A 768 -4.72 -22.59 -23.97
N TYR A 769 -3.58 -22.71 -24.66
CA TYR A 769 -3.35 -22.17 -26.00
C TYR A 769 -3.41 -23.23 -27.10
N ALA A 770 -3.49 -24.51 -26.73
CA ALA A 770 -3.64 -25.60 -27.69
C ALA A 770 -5.02 -25.52 -28.39
N PRO A 771 -5.19 -26.01 -29.62
CA PRO A 771 -6.50 -26.12 -30.25
C PRO A 771 -7.40 -27.12 -29.49
N LEU A 772 -8.71 -26.99 -29.63
CA LEU A 772 -9.70 -27.85 -28.94
C LEU A 772 -9.43 -29.34 -29.15
N SER A 773 -9.07 -29.73 -30.38
CA SER A 773 -8.69 -31.10 -30.76
C SER A 773 -7.55 -31.70 -29.92
N MET A 774 -6.66 -30.85 -29.37
CA MET A 774 -5.57 -31.24 -28.48
C MET A 774 -5.97 -31.18 -27.00
N ARG A 775 -6.87 -30.26 -26.62
CA ARG A 775 -7.38 -30.19 -25.23
C ARG A 775 -8.30 -31.36 -24.89
N GLU A 776 -8.85 -32.03 -25.88
CA GLU A 776 -9.60 -33.30 -25.75
C GLU A 776 -8.68 -34.53 -25.73
N ASN A 777 -7.37 -34.35 -25.96
CA ASN A 777 -6.43 -35.46 -25.97
C ASN A 777 -6.03 -35.89 -24.56
N LYS A 778 -6.55 -37.02 -24.10
CA LYS A 778 -6.24 -37.59 -22.77
C LYS A 778 -4.74 -37.72 -22.47
N SER A 779 -3.91 -38.12 -23.44
CA SER A 779 -2.47 -38.28 -23.20
C SER A 779 -1.75 -36.95 -22.96
N LEU A 780 -2.17 -35.89 -23.65
CA LEU A 780 -1.64 -34.55 -23.46
C LEU A 780 -2.17 -33.92 -22.16
N ALA A 781 -3.44 -34.15 -21.86
CA ALA A 781 -4.06 -33.73 -20.60
C ALA A 781 -3.34 -34.32 -19.38
N LEU A 782 -3.00 -35.62 -19.39
CA LEU A 782 -2.23 -36.25 -18.32
C LEU A 782 -0.86 -35.60 -18.10
N ILE A 783 -0.17 -35.23 -19.19
CA ILE A 783 1.12 -34.51 -19.10
C ILE A 783 0.90 -33.12 -18.48
N ALA A 784 -0.15 -32.41 -18.90
CA ALA A 784 -0.44 -31.06 -18.42
C ALA A 784 -0.72 -31.04 -16.91
N VAL A 785 -1.63 -31.90 -16.43
CA VAL A 785 -2.03 -31.94 -15.02
C VAL A 785 -0.96 -32.50 -14.09
N GLU A 786 -0.07 -33.36 -14.61
CA GLU A 786 1.05 -33.91 -13.85
C GLU A 786 2.16 -32.87 -13.63
N ASN A 787 2.32 -31.93 -14.58
CA ASN A 787 3.20 -30.78 -14.44
C ASN A 787 2.57 -29.66 -13.59
N ASN A 788 1.27 -29.39 -13.80
CA ASN A 788 0.53 -28.36 -13.08
C ASN A 788 -0.97 -28.72 -12.96
N GLY A 789 -1.44 -29.01 -11.75
CA GLY A 789 -2.82 -29.42 -11.48
C GLY A 789 -3.89 -28.43 -11.95
N GLN A 790 -3.59 -27.13 -11.95
CA GLN A 790 -4.48 -26.06 -12.42
C GLN A 790 -4.75 -26.12 -13.93
N ALA A 791 -3.95 -26.87 -14.70
CA ALA A 791 -4.19 -27.09 -16.12
C ALA A 791 -5.53 -27.78 -16.40
N LEU A 792 -6.10 -28.48 -15.40
CA LEU A 792 -7.40 -29.14 -15.46
C LEU A 792 -8.52 -28.19 -15.93
N GLN A 793 -8.47 -26.91 -15.55
CA GLN A 793 -9.50 -25.90 -15.87
C GLN A 793 -9.67 -25.65 -17.37
N PHE A 794 -8.63 -25.92 -18.18
CA PHE A 794 -8.61 -25.66 -19.62
C PHE A 794 -8.99 -26.88 -20.47
N LEU A 795 -9.21 -28.04 -19.83
CA LEU A 795 -9.60 -29.27 -20.50
C LEU A 795 -11.10 -29.32 -20.78
N SER A 796 -11.50 -30.19 -21.71
CA SER A 796 -12.91 -30.42 -22.02
C SER A 796 -13.67 -30.97 -20.80
N GLU A 797 -14.99 -30.77 -20.77
CA GLU A 797 -15.85 -31.29 -19.69
C GLU A 797 -15.69 -32.80 -19.48
N ASP A 798 -15.57 -33.56 -20.58
CA ASP A 798 -15.37 -35.01 -20.54
C ASP A 798 -14.08 -35.39 -19.78
N LEU A 799 -12.99 -34.65 -19.98
CA LEU A 799 -11.73 -34.89 -19.29
C LEU A 799 -11.72 -34.35 -17.86
N ARG A 800 -12.49 -33.29 -17.57
CA ARG A 800 -12.75 -32.81 -16.20
C ARG A 800 -13.69 -33.74 -15.40
N ASN A 801 -14.28 -34.73 -16.08
CA ASN A 801 -15.02 -35.84 -15.48
C ASN A 801 -14.25 -37.18 -15.55
N ASP A 802 -13.02 -37.19 -16.11
CA ASP A 802 -12.17 -38.37 -16.14
C ASP A 802 -11.45 -38.52 -14.79
N GLU A 803 -11.73 -39.62 -14.11
CA GLU A 803 -11.21 -39.93 -12.77
C GLU A 803 -9.68 -39.93 -12.71
N GLU A 804 -9.01 -40.47 -13.74
CA GLU A 804 -7.55 -40.60 -13.76
C GLU A 804 -6.88 -39.22 -13.87
N ILE A 805 -7.40 -38.36 -14.75
CA ILE A 805 -6.90 -37.00 -14.94
C ILE A 805 -7.14 -36.17 -13.68
N CYS A 806 -8.36 -36.21 -13.13
CA CYS A 806 -8.72 -35.44 -11.94
C CYS A 806 -7.90 -35.88 -10.72
N MET A 807 -7.70 -37.19 -10.53
CA MET A 807 -6.85 -37.69 -9.45
C MET A 807 -5.40 -37.25 -9.58
N LYS A 808 -4.83 -37.22 -10.80
CA LYS A 808 -3.47 -36.69 -11.01
C LYS A 808 -3.40 -35.19 -10.74
N ALA A 809 -4.36 -34.41 -11.24
CA ALA A 809 -4.44 -32.98 -11.02
C ALA A 809 -4.48 -32.65 -9.52
N VAL A 810 -5.40 -33.27 -8.78
CA VAL A 810 -5.62 -33.06 -7.35
C VAL A 810 -4.42 -33.50 -6.50
N ARG A 811 -3.70 -34.56 -6.91
CA ARG A 811 -2.45 -34.97 -6.25
C ARG A 811 -1.32 -33.96 -6.42
N ASN A 812 -1.25 -33.31 -7.59
CA ASN A 812 -0.25 -32.28 -7.86
C ASN A 812 -0.60 -30.98 -7.11
N ASP A 813 -1.87 -30.59 -7.16
CA ASP A 813 -2.42 -29.40 -6.50
C ASP A 813 -3.85 -29.67 -6.04
N GLY A 814 -4.08 -29.70 -4.73
CA GLY A 814 -5.41 -29.96 -4.16
C GLY A 814 -6.47 -28.95 -4.60
N ASP A 815 -6.07 -27.70 -4.93
CA ASP A 815 -7.00 -26.68 -5.41
C ASP A 815 -7.58 -26.99 -6.80
N ALA A 816 -7.03 -27.98 -7.50
CA ALA A 816 -7.61 -28.47 -8.76
C ALA A 816 -8.97 -29.15 -8.57
N LEU A 817 -9.35 -29.52 -7.34
CA LEU A 817 -10.66 -30.11 -7.03
C LEU A 817 -11.82 -29.25 -7.56
N GLN A 818 -11.69 -27.92 -7.49
CA GLN A 818 -12.73 -26.97 -7.93
C GLN A 818 -13.05 -27.06 -9.44
N PHE A 819 -12.14 -27.60 -10.25
CA PHE A 819 -12.34 -27.76 -11.70
C PHE A 819 -12.84 -29.15 -12.09
N CYS A 820 -12.84 -30.11 -11.15
CA CYS A 820 -13.42 -31.42 -11.38
C CYS A 820 -14.95 -31.29 -11.60
N SER A 821 -15.56 -32.27 -12.26
CA SER A 821 -17.02 -32.32 -12.36
C SER A 821 -17.67 -32.40 -10.98
N SER A 822 -18.93 -31.96 -10.85
CA SER A 822 -19.67 -32.05 -9.59
C SER A 822 -19.80 -33.49 -9.06
N ILE A 823 -19.77 -34.49 -9.95
CA ILE A 823 -19.76 -35.91 -9.58
C ILE A 823 -18.46 -36.27 -8.85
N LEU A 824 -17.32 -35.82 -9.36
CA LEU A 824 -16.01 -36.09 -8.80
C LEU A 824 -15.70 -35.20 -7.58
N GLN A 825 -16.26 -34.00 -7.50
CA GLN A 825 -16.17 -33.14 -6.31
C GLN A 825 -16.89 -33.77 -5.10
N ASN A 826 -17.89 -34.61 -5.33
CA ASN A 826 -18.63 -35.34 -4.28
C ASN A 826 -18.07 -36.76 -4.03
N ARG A 827 -16.87 -37.07 -4.54
CA ARG A 827 -16.21 -38.36 -4.30
C ARG A 827 -15.21 -38.25 -3.15
N LYS A 828 -15.47 -38.99 -2.07
CA LYS A 828 -14.65 -38.98 -0.85
C LYS A 828 -13.16 -39.26 -1.11
N ASP A 829 -12.83 -40.18 -2.01
CA ASP A 829 -11.44 -40.54 -2.33
C ASP A 829 -10.68 -39.40 -3.02
N ILE A 830 -11.34 -38.66 -3.91
CA ILE A 830 -10.78 -37.47 -4.57
C ILE A 830 -10.62 -36.33 -3.57
N VAL A 831 -11.67 -36.06 -2.77
CA VAL A 831 -11.64 -35.01 -1.74
C VAL A 831 -10.56 -35.29 -0.69
N MET A 832 -10.43 -36.53 -0.22
CA MET A 832 -9.38 -36.93 0.72
C MET A 832 -7.99 -36.69 0.13
N THR A 833 -7.80 -37.00 -1.15
CA THR A 833 -6.55 -36.74 -1.86
C THR A 833 -6.27 -35.24 -1.96
N ALA A 834 -7.30 -34.43 -2.25
CA ALA A 834 -7.20 -32.98 -2.32
C ALA A 834 -6.79 -32.36 -0.98
N VAL A 835 -7.47 -32.75 0.10
CA VAL A 835 -7.19 -32.30 1.46
C VAL A 835 -5.80 -32.75 1.92
N THR A 836 -5.35 -33.93 1.50
CA THR A 836 -3.99 -34.40 1.81
C THR A 836 -2.91 -33.58 1.09
N SER A 837 -3.16 -33.19 -0.16
CA SER A 837 -2.25 -32.36 -0.96
C SER A 837 -2.25 -30.91 -0.47
N THR A 838 -3.43 -30.31 -0.35
CA THR A 838 -3.66 -28.93 0.07
C THR A 838 -4.77 -28.90 1.15
N PRO A 839 -4.43 -28.90 2.45
CA PRO A 839 -5.44 -28.98 3.53
C PRO A 839 -6.51 -27.88 3.51
N LYS A 840 -6.15 -26.68 3.02
CA LYS A 840 -7.05 -25.53 2.91
C LYS A 840 -8.25 -25.76 1.98
N VAL A 841 -8.20 -26.81 1.15
CA VAL A 841 -9.33 -27.26 0.31
C VAL A 841 -10.61 -27.47 1.13
N LEU A 842 -10.48 -27.87 2.41
CA LEU A 842 -11.61 -28.12 3.31
C LEU A 842 -12.61 -26.96 3.37
N ARG A 843 -12.14 -25.70 3.24
CA ARG A 843 -12.98 -24.49 3.35
C ARG A 843 -14.12 -24.44 2.33
N TYR A 844 -13.90 -24.99 1.14
CA TYR A 844 -14.89 -24.99 0.05
C TYR A 844 -15.37 -26.41 -0.30
N CYS A 845 -15.00 -27.42 0.49
CA CYS A 845 -15.58 -28.74 0.36
C CYS A 845 -17.10 -28.70 0.65
N PRO A 846 -17.90 -29.54 -0.04
CA PRO A 846 -19.28 -29.80 0.32
C PRO A 846 -19.45 -30.07 1.82
N GLU A 847 -20.60 -29.67 2.38
CA GLU A 847 -20.90 -29.79 3.82
C GLU A 847 -20.73 -31.22 4.33
N GLU A 848 -21.04 -32.23 3.50
CA GLU A 848 -20.85 -33.64 3.81
C GLU A 848 -19.41 -33.99 4.22
N PHE A 849 -18.39 -33.38 3.60
CA PHE A 849 -16.98 -33.63 3.93
C PHE A 849 -16.47 -32.74 5.05
N ARG A 850 -17.05 -31.55 5.22
CA ARG A 850 -16.82 -30.71 6.42
C ARG A 850 -17.41 -31.35 7.69
N ASN A 851 -18.33 -32.31 7.52
CA ASN A 851 -18.85 -33.16 8.58
C ASN A 851 -18.29 -34.60 8.57
N ASP A 852 -17.32 -34.92 7.71
CA ASP A 852 -16.69 -36.24 7.67
C ASP A 852 -15.48 -36.29 8.62
N TYR A 853 -15.54 -37.18 9.60
CA TYR A 853 -14.52 -37.33 10.64
C TYR A 853 -13.11 -37.53 10.05
N GLU A 854 -12.96 -38.39 9.03
CA GLU A 854 -11.64 -38.73 8.49
C GLU A 854 -11.06 -37.56 7.70
N VAL A 855 -11.88 -36.89 6.88
CA VAL A 855 -11.46 -35.74 6.07
C VAL A 855 -11.02 -34.59 6.97
N VAL A 856 -11.83 -34.23 7.96
CA VAL A 856 -11.50 -33.15 8.90
C VAL A 856 -10.28 -33.50 9.74
N LEU A 857 -10.19 -34.72 10.28
CA LEU A 857 -9.04 -35.16 11.06
C LEU A 857 -7.73 -35.07 10.27
N GLN A 858 -7.75 -35.41 8.99
CA GLN A 858 -6.56 -35.31 8.13
C GLN A 858 -6.16 -33.85 7.89
N ALA A 859 -7.13 -32.96 7.68
CA ALA A 859 -6.86 -31.52 7.49
C ALA A 859 -6.25 -30.88 8.74
N VAL A 860 -6.86 -31.08 9.91
CA VAL A 860 -6.46 -30.39 11.16
C VAL A 860 -5.13 -30.89 11.72
N LYS A 861 -4.71 -32.11 11.37
CA LYS A 861 -3.37 -32.62 11.73
C LYS A 861 -2.25 -31.82 11.08
N VAL A 862 -2.50 -31.27 9.89
CA VAL A 862 -1.51 -30.42 9.19
C VAL A 862 -1.66 -28.97 9.65
N ASP A 863 -2.88 -28.43 9.65
CA ASP A 863 -3.17 -27.07 10.11
C ASP A 863 -4.39 -27.05 11.04
N GLY A 864 -4.13 -26.93 12.34
CA GLY A 864 -5.16 -26.93 13.37
C GLY A 864 -6.21 -25.81 13.23
N MET A 865 -5.90 -24.71 12.53
CA MET A 865 -6.85 -23.62 12.31
C MET A 865 -8.00 -24.02 11.38
N LEU A 866 -7.84 -25.09 10.58
CA LEU A 866 -8.90 -25.60 9.71
C LEU A 866 -10.08 -26.21 10.47
N LEU A 867 -9.98 -26.35 11.79
CA LEU A 867 -11.11 -26.70 12.66
C LEU A 867 -12.29 -25.73 12.50
N GLU A 868 -12.02 -24.47 12.13
CA GLU A 868 -13.04 -23.46 11.81
C GLU A 868 -14.06 -23.94 10.78
N TYR A 869 -13.60 -24.66 9.76
CA TYR A 869 -14.44 -25.10 8.65
C TYR A 869 -15.14 -26.42 8.92
N ALA A 870 -14.78 -27.13 10.01
CA ALA A 870 -15.46 -28.35 10.40
C ALA A 870 -16.88 -28.06 10.88
N SER A 871 -17.76 -29.05 10.81
CA SER A 871 -19.10 -28.94 11.39
C SER A 871 -19.05 -28.65 12.90
N GLN A 872 -20.10 -28.06 13.45
CA GLN A 872 -20.17 -27.76 14.88
C GLN A 872 -20.04 -29.00 15.77
N GLU A 873 -20.44 -30.17 15.25
CA GLU A 873 -20.28 -31.47 15.92
C GLU A 873 -18.79 -31.85 16.01
N LEU A 874 -18.06 -31.76 14.90
CA LEU A 874 -16.64 -32.10 14.83
C LEU A 874 -15.74 -31.06 15.51
N GLN A 875 -16.13 -29.78 15.53
CA GLN A 875 -15.50 -28.73 16.33
C GLN A 875 -15.51 -29.02 17.84
N ASN A 876 -16.36 -29.96 18.29
CA ASN A 876 -16.45 -30.38 19.68
C ASN A 876 -16.12 -31.87 19.86
N ASN A 877 -15.57 -32.52 18.84
CA ASN A 877 -15.11 -33.89 18.93
C ASN A 877 -13.72 -33.93 19.55
N SER A 878 -13.55 -34.65 20.68
CA SER A 878 -12.30 -34.64 21.45
C SER A 878 -11.08 -35.05 20.63
N ASP A 879 -11.17 -36.06 19.76
CA ASP A 879 -10.03 -36.53 18.97
C ASP A 879 -9.59 -35.50 17.93
N ILE A 880 -10.55 -34.88 17.24
CA ILE A 880 -10.29 -33.85 16.23
C ILE A 880 -9.73 -32.60 16.91
N VAL A 881 -10.34 -32.17 18.01
CA VAL A 881 -9.89 -31.00 18.76
C VAL A 881 -8.49 -31.23 19.34
N HIS A 882 -8.19 -32.42 19.84
CA HIS A 882 -6.84 -32.77 20.32
C HIS A 882 -5.81 -32.70 19.19
N ALA A 883 -6.13 -33.28 18.02
CA ALA A 883 -5.26 -33.20 16.85
C ALA A 883 -5.04 -31.75 16.38
N ALA A 884 -6.11 -30.95 16.34
CA ALA A 884 -6.06 -29.54 15.98
C ALA A 884 -5.23 -28.71 16.98
N ALA A 885 -5.46 -28.89 18.28
CA ALA A 885 -4.75 -28.23 19.38
C ALA A 885 -3.25 -28.52 19.34
N LYS A 886 -2.87 -29.77 19.04
CA LYS A 886 -1.48 -30.19 18.92
C LYS A 886 -0.77 -29.55 17.73
N SER A 887 -1.48 -29.36 16.61
CA SER A 887 -0.96 -28.62 15.45
C SER A 887 -0.88 -27.11 15.74
N ASN A 888 -1.97 -26.53 16.27
CA ASN A 888 -2.05 -25.13 16.65
C ASN A 888 -3.04 -24.93 17.81
N GLY A 889 -2.55 -24.56 18.99
CA GLY A 889 -3.34 -24.42 20.21
C GLY A 889 -4.39 -23.32 20.16
N TYR A 890 -4.24 -22.34 19.26
CA TYR A 890 -5.24 -21.29 19.07
C TYR A 890 -6.54 -21.80 18.42
N SER A 891 -6.51 -23.02 17.85
CA SER A 891 -7.71 -23.70 17.34
C SER A 891 -8.80 -23.89 18.39
N LEU A 892 -8.45 -23.87 19.69
CA LEU A 892 -9.43 -23.92 20.78
C LEU A 892 -10.44 -22.77 20.74
N LYS A 893 -10.17 -21.65 20.04
CA LYS A 893 -11.15 -20.56 19.87
C LYS A 893 -12.45 -21.02 19.21
N TYR A 894 -12.39 -22.06 18.35
CA TYR A 894 -13.54 -22.59 17.61
C TYR A 894 -14.35 -23.64 18.40
N VAL A 895 -13.81 -24.14 19.50
CA VAL A 895 -14.48 -25.14 20.34
C VAL A 895 -15.54 -24.44 21.19
N THR A 896 -16.80 -24.90 21.14
CA THR A 896 -17.89 -24.26 21.88
C THR A 896 -18.20 -24.96 23.21
N LYS A 897 -17.91 -26.26 23.33
CA LYS A 897 -18.11 -27.02 24.58
C LYS A 897 -16.97 -26.77 25.58
N GLU A 898 -17.32 -26.24 26.75
CA GLU A 898 -16.37 -26.01 27.85
C GLU A 898 -15.69 -27.30 28.32
N GLU A 899 -16.42 -28.42 28.38
CA GLU A 899 -15.87 -29.72 28.81
C GLU A 899 -14.66 -30.14 27.97
N VAL A 900 -14.69 -29.90 26.65
CA VAL A 900 -13.61 -30.21 25.73
C VAL A 900 -12.46 -29.21 25.88
N LYS A 901 -12.78 -27.91 26.05
CA LYS A 901 -11.78 -26.86 26.32
C LYS A 901 -11.04 -27.06 27.63
N CYS A 902 -11.65 -27.73 28.61
CA CYS A 902 -11.06 -27.98 29.92
C CYS A 902 -10.43 -29.37 30.06
N ASP A 903 -10.41 -30.17 28.99
CA ASP A 903 -9.70 -31.44 28.95
C ASP A 903 -8.19 -31.21 29.17
N ARG A 904 -7.62 -31.96 30.11
CA ARG A 904 -6.23 -31.78 30.55
C ARG A 904 -5.23 -32.05 29.43
N GLU A 905 -5.43 -33.10 28.64
CA GLU A 905 -4.49 -33.51 27.60
C GLU A 905 -4.54 -32.54 26.42
N ILE A 906 -5.74 -32.13 26.01
CA ILE A 906 -5.94 -31.13 24.96
C ILE A 906 -5.30 -29.80 25.36
N LEU A 907 -5.55 -29.31 26.58
CA LEU A 907 -4.96 -28.05 27.05
C LEU A 907 -3.45 -28.09 27.15
N MET A 908 -2.89 -29.21 27.60
CA MET A 908 -1.45 -29.41 27.69
C MET A 908 -0.79 -29.29 26.31
N ASP A 909 -1.34 -29.97 25.29
CA ASP A 909 -0.79 -29.91 23.94
C ASP A 909 -1.08 -28.55 23.25
N ALA A 910 -2.23 -27.93 23.51
CA ALA A 910 -2.58 -26.60 22.99
C ALA A 910 -1.68 -25.49 23.57
N ALA A 911 -1.46 -25.46 24.89
CA ALA A 911 -0.59 -24.48 25.51
C ALA A 911 0.88 -24.69 25.13
N ALA A 912 1.29 -25.94 24.92
CA ALA A 912 2.61 -26.26 24.40
C ALA A 912 2.82 -25.78 22.95
N SER A 913 1.80 -25.77 22.10
CA SER A 913 1.91 -25.33 20.71
C SER A 913 1.70 -23.83 20.52
N ASN A 914 0.96 -23.15 21.40
CA ASN A 914 0.69 -21.72 21.31
C ASN A 914 0.62 -21.02 22.68
N ARG A 915 1.38 -19.92 22.84
CA ARG A 915 1.49 -19.18 24.11
C ARG A 915 0.18 -18.55 24.57
N PHE A 916 -0.70 -18.19 23.64
CA PHE A 916 -1.95 -17.47 23.93
C PHE A 916 -3.09 -18.40 24.31
N THR A 917 -2.92 -19.72 24.21
CA THR A 917 -3.97 -20.69 24.51
C THR A 917 -4.60 -20.48 25.90
N LEU A 918 -3.81 -20.12 26.91
CA LEU A 918 -4.29 -19.90 28.28
C LEU A 918 -5.14 -18.63 28.48
N THR A 919 -5.30 -17.79 27.46
CA THR A 919 -6.28 -16.68 27.44
C THR A 919 -7.66 -17.14 26.97
N LEU A 920 -7.72 -18.26 26.23
CA LEU A 920 -8.94 -18.80 25.64
C LEU A 920 -9.71 -19.78 26.54
N ILE A 921 -9.12 -20.16 27.69
CA ILE A 921 -9.71 -21.17 28.57
C ILE A 921 -10.88 -20.60 29.38
N PRO A 922 -11.98 -21.34 29.54
CA PRO A 922 -13.10 -20.95 30.39
C PRO A 922 -12.69 -20.73 31.85
N SER A 923 -13.46 -19.92 32.58
CA SER A 923 -13.23 -19.66 34.01
C SER A 923 -13.17 -20.95 34.84
N SER A 924 -13.93 -21.98 34.44
CA SER A 924 -14.00 -23.30 35.07
C SER A 924 -12.68 -24.06 35.08
N CYS A 925 -11.75 -23.79 34.17
CA CYS A 925 -10.42 -24.43 34.13
C CYS A 925 -9.23 -23.48 34.31
N THR A 926 -9.47 -22.29 34.85
CA THR A 926 -8.39 -21.38 35.27
C THR A 926 -7.48 -21.96 36.36
N PHE A 927 -7.93 -23.00 37.09
CA PHE A 927 -7.13 -23.69 38.10
C PHE A 927 -5.83 -24.31 37.53
N TYR A 928 -5.75 -24.60 36.22
CA TYR A 928 -4.51 -25.08 35.59
C TYR A 928 -3.38 -24.03 35.63
N LYS A 929 -3.70 -22.74 35.76
CA LYS A 929 -2.69 -21.67 35.98
C LYS A 929 -2.00 -21.77 37.35
N TYR A 930 -2.56 -22.58 38.26
CA TYR A 930 -2.04 -22.87 39.59
C TYR A 930 -1.46 -24.29 39.68
N ASP A 931 -1.72 -25.14 38.69
CA ASP A 931 -1.24 -26.51 38.67
C ASP A 931 0.24 -26.53 38.26
N ARG A 932 1.09 -26.85 39.23
CA ARG A 932 2.54 -26.92 39.06
C ARG A 932 2.97 -27.93 38.00
N GLU A 933 2.35 -29.11 37.97
CA GLU A 933 2.72 -30.17 37.01
C GLU A 933 2.29 -29.80 35.59
N PHE A 934 1.09 -29.22 35.45
CA PHE A 934 0.61 -28.67 34.19
C PHE A 934 1.57 -27.59 33.68
N MET A 935 1.89 -26.61 34.53
CA MET A 935 2.72 -25.48 34.14
C MET A 935 4.13 -25.94 33.76
N LEU A 936 4.73 -26.85 34.53
CA LEU A 936 6.04 -27.41 34.21
C LEU A 936 6.05 -28.12 32.85
N TYR A 937 5.01 -28.91 32.53
CA TYR A 937 4.92 -29.58 31.23
C TYR A 937 4.88 -28.56 30.09
N VAL A 938 4.00 -27.56 30.15
CA VAL A 938 3.81 -26.62 29.02
C VAL A 938 5.03 -25.73 28.81
N VAL A 939 5.69 -25.24 29.87
CA VAL A 939 6.86 -24.35 29.72
C VAL A 939 8.10 -25.08 29.18
N THR A 940 8.18 -26.40 29.31
CA THR A 940 9.29 -27.18 28.71
C THR A 940 9.19 -27.30 27.19
N ARG A 941 8.02 -27.01 26.61
CA ARG A 941 7.77 -27.01 25.17
C ARG A 941 7.56 -25.61 24.61
N ASN A 942 7.10 -24.68 25.44
CA ASN A 942 6.93 -23.26 25.10
C ASN A 942 7.10 -22.39 26.34
N GLY A 943 8.31 -21.89 26.57
CA GLY A 943 8.69 -21.14 27.76
C GLY A 943 7.95 -19.81 27.92
N LEU A 944 7.43 -19.22 26.84
CA LEU A 944 6.67 -17.98 26.89
C LEU A 944 5.33 -18.11 27.61
N VAL A 945 4.82 -19.33 27.79
CA VAL A 945 3.60 -19.60 28.57
C VAL A 945 3.73 -19.15 30.03
N LEU A 946 4.96 -19.00 30.54
CA LEU A 946 5.25 -18.49 31.89
C LEU A 946 4.59 -17.14 32.19
N GLU A 947 4.36 -16.31 31.16
CA GLU A 947 3.61 -15.04 31.25
C GLU A 947 2.25 -15.21 31.95
N TYR A 948 1.56 -16.30 31.66
CA TYR A 948 0.21 -16.58 32.17
C TYR A 948 0.18 -17.43 33.44
N ALA A 949 1.36 -17.83 33.94
CA ALA A 949 1.48 -18.50 35.22
C ALA A 949 1.20 -17.52 36.38
N THR A 950 0.75 -18.06 37.51
CA THR A 950 0.59 -17.24 38.72
C THR A 950 1.94 -16.74 39.25
N PRO A 951 1.97 -15.64 40.02
CA PRO A 951 3.22 -15.13 40.60
C PRO A 951 4.00 -16.19 41.39
N ASP A 952 3.31 -17.12 42.09
CA ASP A 952 3.95 -18.21 42.83
C ASP A 952 4.69 -19.19 41.92
N LEU A 953 4.14 -19.50 40.74
CA LEU A 953 4.77 -20.38 39.74
C LEU A 953 5.83 -19.65 38.90
N GLN A 954 5.67 -18.35 38.66
CA GLN A 954 6.73 -17.50 38.09
C GLN A 954 7.95 -17.38 39.03
N ASP A 955 7.72 -17.63 40.32
CA ASP A 955 8.71 -17.65 41.39
C ASP A 955 9.18 -19.08 41.73
N ASP A 956 8.64 -20.11 41.09
CA ASP A 956 9.12 -21.49 41.24
C ASP A 956 10.41 -21.69 40.44
N PHE A 957 11.47 -22.08 41.14
CA PHE A 957 12.82 -22.21 40.58
C PHE A 957 12.86 -23.17 39.38
N GLU A 958 12.20 -24.33 39.47
CA GLU A 958 12.27 -25.36 38.43
C GLU A 958 11.46 -24.94 37.20
N ILE A 959 10.26 -24.37 37.39
CA ILE A 959 9.40 -23.92 36.30
C ILE A 959 10.05 -22.75 35.56
N ALA A 960 10.50 -21.73 36.29
CA ALA A 960 11.17 -20.58 35.71
C ALA A 960 12.43 -20.98 34.93
N LEU A 961 13.24 -21.90 35.47
CA LEU A 961 14.44 -22.36 34.80
C LEU A 961 14.13 -23.21 33.56
N ALA A 962 13.11 -24.07 33.62
CA ALA A 962 12.64 -24.85 32.47
C ALA A 962 12.13 -23.93 31.35
N ALA A 963 11.37 -22.89 31.69
CA ALA A 963 10.87 -21.91 30.74
C ALA A 963 12.01 -21.14 30.05
N VAL A 964 12.98 -20.64 30.84
CA VAL A 964 14.14 -19.90 30.32
C VAL A 964 15.05 -20.78 29.45
N LYS A 965 15.16 -22.07 29.78
CA LYS A 965 15.93 -23.04 29.00
C LYS A 965 15.31 -23.29 27.63
N GLU A 966 13.98 -23.34 27.55
CA GLU A 966 13.25 -23.47 26.28
C GLU A 966 13.34 -22.18 25.47
N SER A 967 12.99 -21.04 26.09
CA SER A 967 13.06 -19.72 25.47
C SER A 967 13.61 -18.67 26.43
N VAL A 968 14.74 -18.07 26.04
CA VAL A 968 15.41 -17.02 26.83
C VAL A 968 14.49 -15.82 27.11
N HIS A 969 13.57 -15.52 26.20
CA HIS A 969 12.61 -14.42 26.36
C HIS A 969 11.66 -14.64 27.54
N ALA A 970 11.44 -15.89 27.97
CA ALA A 970 10.67 -16.19 29.17
C ALA A 970 11.27 -15.58 30.44
N PHE A 971 12.56 -15.21 30.42
CA PHE A 971 13.24 -14.54 31.52
C PHE A 971 12.55 -13.23 31.93
N GLU A 972 11.86 -12.56 31.01
CA GLU A 972 11.08 -11.36 31.31
C GLU A 972 10.03 -11.61 32.40
N TYR A 973 9.37 -12.77 32.37
CA TYR A 973 8.28 -13.13 33.28
C TYR A 973 8.74 -13.80 34.57
N VAL A 974 10.04 -14.09 34.71
CA VAL A 974 10.60 -14.62 35.95
C VAL A 974 10.44 -13.61 37.08
N SER A 975 10.12 -14.09 38.28
CA SER A 975 9.94 -13.24 39.46
C SER A 975 11.18 -12.36 39.75
N LYS A 976 10.94 -11.20 40.38
CA LYS A 976 12.05 -10.33 40.84
C LYS A 976 12.96 -11.03 41.86
N ARG A 977 12.40 -11.92 42.68
CA ARG A 977 13.16 -12.69 43.69
C ARG A 977 14.17 -13.61 43.01
N LEU A 978 13.74 -14.42 42.04
CA LEU A 978 14.62 -15.31 41.28
C LEU A 978 15.63 -14.55 40.41
N LYS A 979 15.27 -13.37 39.89
CA LYS A 979 16.23 -12.48 39.20
C LYS A 979 17.33 -11.95 40.11
N GLY A 980 17.10 -11.93 41.43
CA GLY A 980 18.11 -11.63 42.45
C GLY A 980 18.71 -12.88 43.11
N ASP A 981 18.30 -14.09 42.71
CA ASP A 981 18.81 -15.34 43.25
C ASP A 981 20.08 -15.76 42.47
N ARG A 982 21.18 -15.88 43.21
CA ARG A 982 22.49 -16.19 42.62
C ARG A 982 22.51 -17.54 41.91
N GLU A 983 21.93 -18.56 42.53
CA GLU A 983 21.91 -19.93 41.98
C GLU A 983 21.07 -19.97 40.71
N PHE A 984 19.91 -19.30 40.70
CA PHE A 984 19.05 -19.22 39.53
C PHE A 984 19.77 -18.55 38.35
N ILE A 985 20.38 -17.37 38.59
CA ILE A 985 21.11 -16.65 37.55
C ILE A 985 22.31 -17.45 37.06
N TRP A 986 23.04 -18.13 37.94
CA TRP A 986 24.15 -19.01 37.57
C TRP A 986 23.73 -20.08 36.55
N HIS A 987 22.62 -20.77 36.82
CA HIS A 987 22.08 -21.78 35.91
C HIS A 987 21.54 -21.14 34.62
N ALA A 988 20.76 -20.06 34.72
CA ALA A 988 20.19 -19.37 33.56
C ALA A 988 21.27 -18.82 32.61
N VAL A 989 22.34 -18.23 33.14
CA VAL A 989 23.49 -17.74 32.36
C VAL A 989 24.16 -18.89 31.59
N SER A 990 24.37 -20.04 32.25
CA SER A 990 25.00 -21.20 31.63
C SER A 990 24.17 -21.79 30.47
N MET A 991 22.84 -21.75 30.58
CA MET A 991 21.93 -22.31 29.59
C MET A 991 21.63 -21.36 28.41
N THR A 992 21.67 -20.04 28.66
CA THR A 992 21.23 -19.02 27.69
C THR A 992 22.38 -18.29 26.99
N ARG A 993 23.61 -18.81 27.07
CA ARG A 993 24.82 -18.13 26.56
C ARG A 993 24.92 -16.69 27.09
N SER A 994 24.65 -16.54 28.38
CA SER A 994 24.70 -15.28 29.14
C SER A 994 23.68 -14.20 28.79
N ILE A 995 22.70 -14.46 27.93
CA ILE A 995 21.67 -13.46 27.61
C ILE A 995 20.84 -13.12 28.87
N ALA A 996 20.53 -14.11 29.71
CA ALA A 996 19.81 -13.91 30.97
C ALA A 996 20.53 -12.97 31.97
N PHE A 997 21.85 -12.76 31.80
CA PHE A 997 22.62 -11.90 32.71
C PHE A 997 22.17 -10.43 32.68
N CYS A 998 21.63 -9.95 31.55
CA CYS A 998 21.18 -8.56 31.41
C CYS A 998 20.03 -8.19 32.36
N GLY A 999 19.29 -9.18 32.87
CA GLY A 999 18.18 -8.99 33.80
C GLY A 999 18.49 -9.41 35.25
N ALA A 1000 19.72 -9.82 35.56
CA ALA A 1000 20.15 -10.08 36.94
C ALA A 1000 20.09 -8.81 37.80
N SER A 1001 19.92 -8.93 39.12
CA SER A 1001 19.96 -7.78 40.04
C SER A 1001 21.31 -7.07 40.04
N GLU A 1002 21.35 -5.80 40.46
CA GLU A 1002 22.59 -5.02 40.52
C GLU A 1002 23.66 -5.68 41.41
N ASP A 1003 23.26 -6.27 42.53
CA ASP A 1003 24.17 -6.96 43.45
C ASP A 1003 24.85 -8.16 42.78
N LEU A 1004 24.11 -8.92 41.96
CA LEU A 1004 24.67 -10.04 41.20
C LEU A 1004 25.57 -9.57 40.04
N ARG A 1005 25.36 -8.36 39.51
CA ARG A 1005 26.27 -7.75 38.52
C ARG A 1005 27.57 -7.22 39.13
N LYS A 1006 27.69 -7.23 40.47
CA LYS A 1006 28.94 -7.01 41.23
C LYS A 1006 29.65 -8.30 41.58
N ASP A 1007 29.00 -9.45 41.45
CA ASP A 1007 29.63 -10.75 41.74
C ASP A 1007 30.64 -11.09 40.64
N LYS A 1008 31.93 -10.97 40.98
CA LYS A 1008 33.03 -11.22 40.07
C LYS A 1008 32.99 -12.63 39.48
N GLU A 1009 32.63 -13.65 40.26
CA GLU A 1009 32.61 -15.05 39.77
C GLU A 1009 31.50 -15.25 38.74
N LEU A 1010 30.31 -14.71 39.03
CA LEU A 1010 29.16 -14.79 38.13
C LEU A 1010 29.41 -14.01 36.83
N VAL A 1011 30.00 -12.82 36.94
CA VAL A 1011 30.40 -12.01 35.78
C VAL A 1011 31.46 -12.73 34.96
N LEU A 1012 32.47 -13.33 35.59
CA LEU A 1012 33.49 -14.15 34.91
C LEU A 1012 32.87 -15.32 34.16
N GLN A 1013 31.90 -16.00 34.76
CA GLN A 1013 31.16 -17.07 34.08
C GLN A 1013 30.40 -16.51 32.87
N ALA A 1014 29.71 -15.39 33.02
CA ALA A 1014 28.92 -14.78 31.95
C ALA A 1014 29.79 -14.34 30.75
N VAL A 1015 30.93 -13.67 31.00
CA VAL A 1015 31.82 -13.20 29.93
C VAL A 1015 32.55 -14.33 29.21
N LYS A 1016 32.76 -15.48 29.87
CA LYS A 1016 33.35 -16.68 29.24
C LYS A 1016 32.44 -17.33 28.21
N PHE A 1017 31.12 -17.22 28.37
CA PHE A 1017 30.16 -17.70 27.37
C PHE A 1017 29.83 -16.65 26.31
N ASN A 1018 29.89 -15.37 26.66
CA ASN A 1018 29.62 -14.25 25.75
C ASN A 1018 30.32 -12.98 26.26
N GLY A 1019 31.39 -12.56 25.59
CA GLY A 1019 32.20 -11.40 25.96
C GLY A 1019 31.43 -10.08 25.98
N ASN A 1020 30.32 -9.97 25.22
CA ASN A 1020 29.44 -8.79 25.30
C ASN A 1020 28.72 -8.65 26.65
N ALA A 1021 28.70 -9.69 27.50
CA ALA A 1021 28.12 -9.61 28.83
C ALA A 1021 28.83 -8.56 29.73
N LEU A 1022 30.07 -8.18 29.38
CA LEU A 1022 30.80 -7.11 30.08
C LEU A 1022 30.02 -5.78 30.14
N GLN A 1023 29.19 -5.49 29.14
CA GLN A 1023 28.37 -4.28 29.11
C GLN A 1023 27.32 -4.19 30.22
N TYR A 1024 27.01 -5.32 30.88
CA TYR A 1024 26.07 -5.37 31.99
C TYR A 1024 26.76 -5.42 33.34
N ALA A 1025 28.05 -5.76 33.39
CA ALA A 1025 28.85 -5.66 34.62
C ALA A 1025 28.92 -4.19 35.09
N LEU A 1026 29.14 -3.97 36.38
CA LEU A 1026 29.34 -2.61 36.91
C LEU A 1026 30.75 -2.09 36.68
N ASN A 1027 30.91 -0.77 36.84
CA ASN A 1027 32.14 -0.05 36.49
C ASN A 1027 33.41 -0.65 37.12
N ASP A 1028 33.33 -1.11 38.38
CA ASP A 1028 34.47 -1.72 39.07
C ASP A 1028 34.98 -2.98 38.34
N LEU A 1029 34.06 -3.83 37.86
CA LEU A 1029 34.41 -5.05 37.13
C LEU A 1029 34.73 -4.80 35.65
N ARG A 1030 34.23 -3.71 35.06
CA ARG A 1030 34.72 -3.22 33.75
C ARG A 1030 36.14 -2.67 33.80
N ASN A 1031 36.67 -2.46 35.01
CA ASN A 1031 38.05 -2.08 35.28
C ASN A 1031 38.88 -3.23 35.88
N ASP A 1032 38.28 -4.40 36.11
CA ASP A 1032 39.00 -5.58 36.60
C ASP A 1032 39.73 -6.26 35.43
N PHE A 1033 41.04 -6.42 35.59
CA PHE A 1033 41.91 -6.96 34.55
C PHE A 1033 41.51 -8.37 34.11
N GLU A 1034 41.15 -9.25 35.04
CA GLU A 1034 40.84 -10.64 34.75
C GLU A 1034 39.49 -10.76 34.02
N VAL A 1035 38.48 -10.03 34.49
CA VAL A 1035 37.14 -10.01 33.87
C VAL A 1035 37.22 -9.49 32.44
N VAL A 1036 37.90 -8.36 32.22
CA VAL A 1036 38.03 -7.77 30.89
C VAL A 1036 38.86 -8.67 29.97
N LEU A 1037 39.96 -9.24 30.45
CA LEU A 1037 40.80 -10.14 29.67
C LEU A 1037 40.01 -11.37 29.17
N GLU A 1038 39.24 -12.02 30.03
CA GLU A 1038 38.42 -13.17 29.63
C GLU A 1038 37.32 -12.76 28.63
N SER A 1039 36.73 -11.56 28.79
CA SER A 1039 35.71 -11.06 27.86
C SER A 1039 36.25 -10.83 26.44
N VAL A 1040 37.46 -10.27 26.30
CA VAL A 1040 38.05 -9.96 24.98
C VAL A 1040 38.62 -11.20 24.29
N LYS A 1041 39.02 -12.23 25.05
CA LYS A 1041 39.40 -13.54 24.51
C LYS A 1041 38.23 -14.23 23.82
N GLU A 1042 37.04 -14.13 24.41
CA GLU A 1042 35.81 -14.65 23.81
C GLU A 1042 35.41 -13.80 22.60
N PHE A 1043 35.24 -12.48 22.80
CA PHE A 1043 34.78 -11.53 21.79
C PHE A 1043 35.60 -10.23 21.79
N GLY A 1044 36.43 -10.01 20.77
CA GLY A 1044 37.39 -8.90 20.73
C GLY A 1044 36.77 -7.50 20.84
N PHE A 1045 35.56 -7.29 20.28
CA PHE A 1045 34.85 -6.00 20.40
C PHE A 1045 34.31 -5.71 21.81
N ALA A 1046 34.36 -6.67 22.75
CA ALA A 1046 34.03 -6.42 24.15
C ALA A 1046 34.89 -5.31 24.77
N LEU A 1047 36.07 -5.04 24.19
CA LEU A 1047 36.97 -3.94 24.58
C LEU A 1047 36.27 -2.57 24.65
N ARG A 1048 35.22 -2.34 23.84
CA ARG A 1048 34.45 -1.08 23.85
C ARG A 1048 33.75 -0.80 25.18
N PHE A 1049 33.46 -1.85 25.95
CA PHE A 1049 32.78 -1.76 27.25
C PHE A 1049 33.75 -1.65 28.42
N ALA A 1050 35.04 -1.87 28.19
CA ALA A 1050 36.06 -1.77 29.22
C ALA A 1050 36.32 -0.31 29.63
N SER A 1051 36.80 -0.11 30.87
CA SER A 1051 37.20 1.21 31.36
C SER A 1051 38.27 1.86 30.47
N PRO A 1052 38.41 3.20 30.47
CA PRO A 1052 39.51 3.88 29.78
C PRO A 1052 40.90 3.32 30.14
N GLU A 1053 41.10 2.93 31.40
CA GLU A 1053 42.35 2.34 31.91
C GLU A 1053 42.62 0.99 31.25
N MET A 1054 41.61 0.13 31.15
CA MET A 1054 41.73 -1.18 30.51
C MET A 1054 41.89 -1.06 28.98
N ARG A 1055 41.25 -0.07 28.36
CA ARG A 1055 41.47 0.29 26.94
C ARG A 1055 42.86 0.86 26.66
N ASN A 1056 43.58 1.27 27.71
CA ASN A 1056 44.99 1.67 27.65
C ASN A 1056 45.94 0.58 28.17
N ASN A 1057 45.44 -0.62 28.50
CA ASN A 1057 46.27 -1.75 28.90
C ASN A 1057 46.74 -2.53 27.66
N LYS A 1058 48.05 -2.50 27.39
CA LYS A 1058 48.65 -3.14 26.22
C LYS A 1058 48.30 -4.62 26.10
N GLN A 1059 48.29 -5.38 27.19
CA GLN A 1059 48.02 -6.82 27.17
C GLN A 1059 46.57 -7.14 26.78
N ILE A 1060 45.60 -6.39 27.34
CA ILE A 1060 44.18 -6.56 27.02
C ILE A 1060 43.91 -6.20 25.56
N VAL A 1061 44.44 -5.05 25.09
CA VAL A 1061 44.24 -4.61 23.71
C VAL A 1061 44.86 -5.60 22.72
N LEU A 1062 46.05 -6.11 23.03
CA LEU A 1062 46.74 -7.09 22.19
C LEU A 1062 45.94 -8.39 22.07
N GLU A 1063 45.32 -8.86 23.15
CA GLU A 1063 44.45 -10.04 23.11
C GLU A 1063 43.14 -9.78 22.34
N ALA A 1064 42.55 -8.59 22.49
CA ALA A 1064 41.34 -8.20 21.77
C ALA A 1064 41.57 -8.15 20.24
N VAL A 1065 42.68 -7.57 19.79
CA VAL A 1065 42.98 -7.46 18.34
C VAL A 1065 43.39 -8.80 17.72
N LYS A 1066 44.00 -9.71 18.48
CA LYS A 1066 44.23 -11.10 18.04
C LYS A 1066 42.94 -11.83 17.74
N ARG A 1067 41.91 -11.56 18.53
CA ARG A 1067 40.59 -12.18 18.35
C ARG A 1067 39.79 -11.50 17.25
N THR A 1068 39.88 -10.17 17.15
CA THR A 1068 39.16 -9.35 16.16
C THR A 1068 39.95 -8.08 15.90
N GLY A 1069 40.65 -7.97 14.76
CA GLY A 1069 41.58 -6.88 14.49
C GLY A 1069 40.93 -5.51 14.42
N GLU A 1070 39.64 -5.44 14.05
CA GLU A 1070 38.85 -4.20 14.09
C GLU A 1070 38.59 -3.67 15.52
N ALA A 1071 38.86 -4.46 16.57
CA ALA A 1071 38.79 -4.00 17.96
C ALA A 1071 39.81 -2.89 18.27
N LEU A 1072 40.82 -2.70 17.40
CA LEU A 1072 41.80 -1.61 17.47
C LEU A 1072 41.14 -0.23 17.60
N GLN A 1073 39.95 -0.03 17.01
CA GLN A 1073 39.20 1.22 17.09
C GLN A 1073 38.89 1.66 18.53
N TYR A 1074 38.77 0.71 19.47
CA TYR A 1074 38.42 0.95 20.86
C TYR A 1074 39.65 1.13 21.76
N ALA A 1075 40.86 0.89 21.25
CA ALA A 1075 42.09 1.10 21.99
C ALA A 1075 42.36 2.59 22.23
N SER A 1076 43.10 2.89 23.31
CA SER A 1076 43.55 4.25 23.59
C SER A 1076 44.36 4.83 22.42
N LYS A 1077 44.39 6.17 22.32
CA LYS A 1077 45.15 6.86 21.26
C LYS A 1077 46.62 6.42 21.24
N SER A 1078 47.25 6.26 22.40
CA SER A 1078 48.64 5.79 22.50
C SER A 1078 48.84 4.38 21.95
N LEU A 1079 47.96 3.43 22.29
CA LEU A 1079 48.08 2.04 21.84
C LEU A 1079 47.73 1.85 20.36
N ARG A 1080 46.92 2.75 19.77
CA ARG A 1080 46.74 2.81 18.30
C ARG A 1080 48.00 3.25 17.54
N HIS A 1081 49.02 3.74 18.22
CA HIS A 1081 50.34 4.02 17.64
C HIS A 1081 51.39 2.95 18.00
N ASP A 1082 51.03 1.93 18.79
CA ASP A 1082 51.94 0.85 19.15
C ASP A 1082 52.09 -0.12 17.97
N LYS A 1083 53.32 -0.21 17.46
CA LYS A 1083 53.66 -1.02 16.30
C LYS A 1083 53.26 -2.49 16.45
N GLU A 1084 53.41 -3.07 17.64
CA GLU A 1084 53.13 -4.48 17.88
C GLU A 1084 51.63 -4.77 17.79
N ILE A 1085 50.80 -3.92 18.40
CA ILE A 1085 49.34 -4.04 18.36
C ILE A 1085 48.82 -3.87 16.92
N ILE A 1086 49.34 -2.88 16.19
CA ILE A 1086 48.96 -2.61 14.81
C ILE A 1086 49.25 -3.82 13.91
N LEU A 1087 50.46 -4.38 14.02
CA LEU A 1087 50.86 -5.55 13.24
C LEU A 1087 49.97 -6.75 13.54
N GLU A 1088 49.66 -6.98 14.81
CA GLU A 1088 48.81 -8.10 15.19
C GLU A 1088 47.36 -7.93 14.70
N ALA A 1089 46.80 -6.71 14.75
CA ALA A 1089 45.48 -6.40 14.21
C ALA A 1089 45.40 -6.61 12.68
N LEU A 1090 46.47 -6.24 11.97
CA LEU A 1090 46.55 -6.37 10.50
C LEU A 1090 46.73 -7.81 10.03
N LYS A 1091 47.33 -8.69 10.86
CA LYS A 1091 47.38 -10.13 10.57
C LYS A 1091 46.00 -10.77 10.57
N GLU A 1092 45.09 -10.27 11.40
CA GLU A 1092 43.73 -10.80 11.51
C GLU A 1092 42.81 -10.25 10.40
N THR A 1093 42.79 -8.92 10.21
CA THR A 1093 41.91 -8.29 9.21
C THR A 1093 42.49 -7.03 8.58
N ARG A 1094 42.34 -6.91 7.26
CA ARG A 1094 42.73 -5.71 6.50
C ARG A 1094 41.91 -4.46 6.86
N LYS A 1095 40.71 -4.63 7.42
CA LYS A 1095 39.86 -3.50 7.84
C LYS A 1095 40.44 -2.74 9.04
N ALA A 1096 41.35 -3.37 9.79
CA ALA A 1096 42.04 -2.71 10.90
C ALA A 1096 42.82 -1.46 10.46
N VAL A 1097 43.22 -1.37 9.17
CA VAL A 1097 43.92 -0.21 8.60
C VAL A 1097 43.14 1.09 8.82
N ASN A 1098 41.80 1.04 8.77
CA ASN A 1098 40.92 2.21 8.96
C ASN A 1098 41.07 2.87 10.33
N PHE A 1099 41.61 2.14 11.32
CA PHE A 1099 41.72 2.60 12.70
C PHE A 1099 43.15 2.97 13.09
N ILE A 1100 44.09 2.83 12.15
CA ILE A 1100 45.48 3.24 12.31
C ILE A 1100 45.59 4.75 12.07
N PRO A 1101 46.34 5.49 12.90
CA PRO A 1101 46.60 6.91 12.69
C PRO A 1101 47.20 7.20 11.31
N HIS A 1102 46.69 8.21 10.60
CA HIS A 1102 47.16 8.58 9.25
C HIS A 1102 48.68 8.81 9.16
N SER A 1103 49.30 9.34 10.23
CA SER A 1103 50.75 9.55 10.31
C SER A 1103 51.59 8.28 10.17
N LEU A 1104 50.99 7.10 10.39
CA LEU A 1104 51.65 5.80 10.29
C LEU A 1104 51.31 5.05 8.99
N LEU A 1105 50.28 5.47 8.25
CA LEU A 1105 49.83 4.82 7.01
C LEU A 1105 50.88 4.91 5.89
N SER A 1106 51.59 6.04 5.78
CA SER A 1106 52.62 6.27 4.76
C SER A 1106 53.84 5.34 4.90
N ASN A 1107 54.12 4.87 6.12
CA ASN A 1107 55.23 3.97 6.43
C ASN A 1107 54.76 2.54 6.71
N LEU A 1108 53.45 2.24 6.53
CA LEU A 1108 52.87 0.93 6.83
C LEU A 1108 53.46 -0.19 5.96
N HIS A 1109 53.84 0.14 4.74
CA HIS A 1109 54.47 -0.79 3.80
C HIS A 1109 55.81 -1.35 4.35
N ASP A 1110 56.62 -0.51 5.00
CA ASP A 1110 57.87 -0.95 5.63
C ASP A 1110 57.63 -1.87 6.84
N TYR A 1111 56.45 -1.80 7.45
CA TYR A 1111 56.08 -2.63 8.60
C TYR A 1111 55.51 -4.01 8.20
N LEU A 1112 55.05 -4.19 6.95
CA LEU A 1112 54.29 -5.37 6.51
C LEU A 1112 55.14 -6.55 5.99
N GLN A 1113 56.48 -6.43 5.97
CA GLN A 1113 57.40 -7.48 5.48
C GLN A 1113 57.31 -8.84 6.22
N GLU A 1114 56.54 -8.91 7.30
CA GLU A 1114 56.31 -10.12 8.11
C GLU A 1114 54.95 -10.80 7.84
N CYS A 1115 54.09 -10.24 6.97
CA CYS A 1115 52.78 -10.80 6.63
C CYS A 1115 52.86 -11.70 5.37
N SER A 1116 51.92 -12.64 5.20
CA SER A 1116 51.89 -13.47 3.97
C SER A 1116 51.63 -12.62 2.72
N VAL A 1117 52.26 -12.96 1.59
CA VAL A 1117 52.28 -12.19 0.32
C VAL A 1117 50.87 -11.79 -0.20
N ASP A 1118 49.85 -12.65 -0.02
CA ASP A 1118 48.47 -12.36 -0.46
C ASP A 1118 47.77 -11.34 0.47
N HIS A 1119 48.05 -11.36 1.78
CA HIS A 1119 47.54 -10.37 2.72
C HIS A 1119 48.21 -9.00 2.54
N GLU A 1120 49.52 -8.98 2.33
CA GLU A 1120 50.30 -7.75 2.10
C GLU A 1120 49.80 -6.99 0.86
N SER A 1121 49.49 -7.71 -0.23
CA SER A 1121 48.96 -7.13 -1.47
C SER A 1121 47.59 -6.47 -1.26
N ARG A 1122 46.70 -7.10 -0.48
CA ARG A 1122 45.35 -6.60 -0.19
C ARG A 1122 45.34 -5.47 0.83
N ILE A 1123 46.25 -5.50 1.81
CA ILE A 1123 46.44 -4.42 2.78
C ILE A 1123 47.03 -3.20 2.08
N SER A 1124 48.04 -3.40 1.20
CA SER A 1124 48.64 -2.32 0.42
C SER A 1124 47.62 -1.62 -0.49
N LEU A 1125 46.70 -2.38 -1.10
CA LEU A 1125 45.60 -1.81 -1.89
C LEU A 1125 44.64 -0.96 -1.02
N GLU A 1126 44.39 -1.37 0.22
CA GLU A 1126 43.50 -0.63 1.12
C GLU A 1126 44.21 0.60 1.72
N VAL A 1127 45.50 0.50 2.03
CA VAL A 1127 46.35 1.65 2.40
C VAL A 1127 46.37 2.67 1.26
N GLN A 1128 46.55 2.25 0.01
CA GLN A 1128 46.50 3.13 -1.17
C GLN A 1128 45.15 3.85 -1.38
N LYS A 1129 44.04 3.30 -0.85
CA LYS A 1129 42.75 4.01 -0.88
C LYS A 1129 42.63 5.05 0.23
N LEU A 1130 43.31 4.84 1.35
CA LEU A 1130 43.24 5.67 2.56
C LEU A 1130 44.29 6.78 2.60
N THR A 1131 45.44 6.57 1.93
CA THR A 1131 46.48 7.57 1.65
C THR A 1131 46.19 8.28 0.35
#